data_AF-A0AAD2FN27-F1
#
_entry.id   AF-A0AAD2FN27-F1
#
_cell.length_a   1.000
_cell.length_b   1.000
_cell.length_c   1.000
_cell.angle_alpha   90.00
_cell.angle_beta   90.00
_cell.angle_gamma   90.00
#
_symmetry.space_group_name_H-M   'P 1'
#
loop_
_entity.id
_entity.type
_entity.pdbx_description
1 polymer ?
#
loop_
_entity_poly.entity_id
_entity_poly.type
_entity_poly.pdbx_seq_one_letter_code
_entity_poly.pdbx_strand_id
1 'polypeptide(L)'
;MFSRKKKDKQEEEPADHDADHSDHEPADEAPSSSRNQKPAETIGHKVSKFMYKLRGEGGALGKFRKKKETEIKAVEKKIEKRKWDFGEEYLALADKGASKSEMEECLKKAQGEIKDMKGEVEKKKEEIVEKEKQVEAEKAEKEAAKEAAKAEKEAAAKAAAGDAANGDGGNDDSQDAGGGIRGTKKKKKKKKGGDDDESGDEIEESEKPASAGNVVLDDDEPESPTKKKKKKKKKKTPSVAGGGAVAGAAAAASIPGPSGNQKRISRPSYIPPGWTNKFAEQTRTDEPDPARWKCEELRFNGKTKYKDIGIQQNWEGSIKDSTKKFKKAPEKYVSMMYQADMVEWDEDEQECTVVYREGTVNWKPDGVSDKGWMAVLVQSYERCKPFPKDEFPMGHRDKYTDDMTFKGKKIHSKSLKPVMPGRGMGVGDAPNLKVIGDIDPSDIFQGSVGDCWLLSGISALAEFDGAIKKLFRKTTNVLNMPTDQPNLYTITLWDLKTFKEVDIVIDERLCAHPDGQQQLLGSKPSEDGEMWAPYLEKAIACHAGGWDKIVGGQCTHAWSLLTGCKEQYTITKSGGTDKYICCGRFNEIENRWAVHGNSPHDGEPGVWPMAWPEEGGGGDGEIGKDELFLKLVAFDKANFIVGAGTAGDSDADSTGGMVDNHAYTVIASIADVCGTGIDLLKVRNPWGKGEIEDGEFDDDGPGWDKYPQIKEKLNPVVADDGIFWVTKDEFFDFFETIYVSASDMSKFLEDTDHQYD
;
A
#
# COMPACT_ATOMS: atom_id res chain seq x y z
N MET A 1 48.44 -21.46 25.83
CA MET A 1 48.58 -22.71 26.64
C MET A 1 47.65 -23.76 26.05
N PHE A 2 48.05 -25.03 25.97
CA PHE A 2 47.17 -26.11 25.52
C PHE A 2 46.43 -26.75 26.71
N SER A 3 45.17 -27.11 26.51
CA SER A 3 44.61 -28.32 27.13
C SER A 3 43.55 -28.93 26.21
N ARG A 4 43.63 -30.25 25.98
CA ARG A 4 42.68 -31.04 25.19
C ARG A 4 41.73 -31.77 26.13
N LYS A 5 40.49 -32.00 25.70
CA LYS A 5 39.81 -33.27 26.01
C LYS A 5 39.16 -33.83 24.75
N LYS A 6 39.41 -35.12 24.51
CA LYS A 6 38.64 -35.99 23.60
C LYS A 6 37.54 -36.70 24.41
N LYS A 7 36.47 -37.09 23.72
CA LYS A 7 35.87 -38.44 23.68
C LYS A 7 34.92 -38.44 22.47
N ASP A 8 35.17 -39.16 21.38
CA ASP A 8 35.28 -40.61 21.14
C ASP A 8 33.92 -41.23 20.74
N LYS A 9 33.96 -42.16 19.76
CA LYS A 9 32.81 -42.71 19.02
C LYS A 9 31.91 -43.63 19.84
N GLN A 10 30.67 -43.80 19.37
CA GLN A 10 30.18 -45.15 19.05
C GLN A 10 29.21 -45.12 17.84
N GLU A 11 29.23 -46.19 17.05
CA GLU A 11 28.33 -46.48 15.92
C GLU A 11 27.54 -47.74 16.31
N GLU A 12 26.23 -47.82 16.03
CA GLU A 12 25.50 -49.10 15.97
C GLU A 12 24.18 -48.97 15.18
N GLU A 13 23.94 -49.94 14.31
CA GLU A 13 22.81 -50.13 13.39
C GLU A 13 22.79 -51.65 13.04
N PRO A 14 21.68 -52.26 12.59
CA PRO A 14 20.26 -52.07 12.91
C PRO A 14 19.70 -53.34 13.61
N ALA A 15 18.37 -53.52 13.66
CA ALA A 15 17.75 -54.81 13.97
C ALA A 15 16.40 -54.99 13.21
N ASP A 16 16.27 -56.10 12.49
CA ASP A 16 15.07 -56.48 11.73
C ASP A 16 13.97 -57.09 12.62
N HIS A 17 12.74 -57.15 12.09
CA HIS A 17 11.77 -58.16 12.52
C HIS A 17 10.72 -58.45 11.41
N ASP A 18 10.93 -59.53 10.67
CA ASP A 18 9.93 -60.13 9.78
C ASP A 18 8.98 -61.10 10.53
N ALA A 19 7.70 -61.06 10.17
CA ALA A 19 6.77 -62.19 10.12
C ALA A 19 5.54 -61.73 9.30
N ASP A 20 5.23 -62.29 8.13
CA ASP A 20 4.54 -63.58 7.89
C ASP A 20 3.11 -63.67 8.51
N HIS A 21 2.08 -64.18 7.82
CA HIS A 21 2.05 -64.93 6.55
C HIS A 21 0.64 -64.91 5.87
N SER A 22 0.52 -65.63 4.75
CA SER A 22 -0.68 -66.20 4.09
C SER A 22 -1.36 -65.47 2.90
N ASP A 23 -1.13 -66.02 1.71
CA ASP A 23 -1.90 -65.86 0.47
C ASP A 23 -3.26 -66.59 0.52
N HIS A 24 -4.22 -66.22 -0.35
CA HIS A 24 -5.23 -67.15 -0.88
C HIS A 24 -5.82 -66.72 -2.24
N GLU A 25 -5.47 -67.48 -3.27
CA GLU A 25 -6.05 -67.61 -4.63
C GLU A 25 -5.69 -69.06 -5.10
N PRO A 26 -6.18 -69.63 -6.24
CA PRO A 26 -6.89 -69.02 -7.39
C PRO A 26 -8.12 -69.87 -7.89
N ALA A 27 -8.49 -69.66 -9.17
CA ALA A 27 -9.09 -70.64 -10.11
C ALA A 27 -10.63 -70.92 -10.01
N ASP A 28 -11.38 -71.17 -11.10
CA ASP A 28 -11.07 -71.10 -12.55
C ASP A 28 -12.34 -70.98 -13.44
N GLU A 29 -12.14 -71.10 -14.76
CA GLU A 29 -13.09 -71.46 -15.84
C GLU A 29 -13.80 -70.36 -16.67
N ALA A 30 -13.68 -70.52 -17.99
CA ALA A 30 -14.50 -69.96 -19.07
C ALA A 30 -14.64 -71.06 -20.16
N PRO A 31 -15.63 -70.99 -21.08
CA PRO A 31 -15.27 -70.49 -22.41
C PRO A 31 -16.40 -69.93 -23.31
N SER A 32 -16.01 -69.08 -24.28
CA SER A 32 -16.67 -68.88 -25.61
C SER A 32 -18.07 -68.21 -25.66
N SER A 33 -18.49 -67.49 -26.72
CA SER A 33 -17.77 -66.83 -27.84
C SER A 33 -18.66 -65.79 -28.53
N SER A 34 -18.10 -64.70 -29.07
CA SER A 34 -18.53 -64.10 -30.35
C SER A 34 -17.60 -62.97 -30.85
N ARG A 35 -17.55 -62.83 -32.18
CA ARG A 35 -16.68 -61.96 -33.00
C ARG A 35 -16.79 -60.45 -32.76
N ASN A 36 -15.66 -59.78 -32.98
CA ASN A 36 -15.48 -58.46 -33.61
C ASN A 36 -16.52 -57.35 -33.38
N GLN A 37 -16.13 -56.35 -32.59
CA GLN A 37 -15.90 -54.99 -33.09
C GLN A 37 -14.95 -54.24 -32.13
N LYS A 38 -14.00 -53.46 -32.65
CA LYS A 38 -13.31 -52.46 -31.83
C LYS A 38 -14.24 -51.25 -31.71
N PRO A 39 -14.64 -50.80 -30.51
CA PRO A 39 -15.31 -49.52 -30.37
C PRO A 39 -14.34 -48.42 -30.82
N ALA A 40 -14.81 -47.47 -31.62
CA ALA A 40 -13.99 -46.32 -32.01
C ALA A 40 -13.66 -45.47 -30.77
N GLU A 41 -12.44 -44.94 -30.68
CA GLU A 41 -12.09 -43.97 -29.63
C GLU A 41 -13.08 -42.80 -29.66
N THR A 42 -13.93 -42.72 -28.65
CA THR A 42 -14.95 -41.67 -28.53
C THR A 42 -14.29 -40.30 -28.42
N ILE A 43 -14.99 -39.27 -28.94
CA ILE A 43 -14.48 -37.90 -28.96
C ILE A 43 -14.09 -37.43 -27.55
N GLY A 44 -14.84 -37.82 -26.52
CA GLY A 44 -14.51 -37.54 -25.11
C GLY A 44 -13.15 -38.10 -24.65
N HIS A 45 -12.71 -39.25 -25.17
CA HIS A 45 -11.39 -39.80 -24.82
C HIS A 45 -10.25 -39.02 -25.50
N LYS A 46 -10.48 -38.56 -26.74
CA LYS A 46 -9.54 -37.68 -27.47
C LYS A 46 -9.48 -36.28 -26.84
N VAL A 47 -10.63 -35.71 -26.48
CA VAL A 47 -10.74 -34.43 -25.76
C VAL A 47 -10.08 -34.52 -24.38
N SER A 48 -10.29 -35.60 -23.61
CA SER A 48 -9.60 -35.82 -22.32
C SER A 48 -8.07 -35.80 -22.49
N LYS A 49 -7.55 -36.56 -23.47
CA LYS A 49 -6.11 -36.64 -23.78
C LYS A 49 -5.54 -35.30 -24.29
N PHE A 50 -6.35 -34.51 -25.00
CA PHE A 50 -6.03 -33.16 -25.47
C PHE A 50 -6.03 -32.12 -24.32
N MET A 51 -7.02 -32.17 -23.44
CA MET A 51 -7.12 -31.32 -22.24
C MET A 51 -5.99 -31.62 -21.23
N TYR A 52 -5.58 -32.88 -21.10
CA TYR A 52 -4.39 -33.25 -20.32
C TYR A 52 -3.10 -32.67 -20.93
N LYS A 53 -3.01 -32.57 -22.26
CA LYS A 53 -1.89 -31.95 -22.96
C LYS A 53 -1.87 -30.43 -22.77
N LEU A 54 -3.01 -29.76 -22.96
CA LEU A 54 -3.16 -28.31 -22.76
C LEU A 54 -2.91 -27.87 -21.30
N ARG A 55 -3.40 -28.64 -20.31
CA ARG A 55 -3.06 -28.43 -18.89
C ARG A 55 -1.55 -28.62 -18.61
N GLY A 56 -0.84 -29.35 -19.46
CA GLY A 56 0.61 -29.52 -19.42
C GLY A 56 1.41 -28.33 -19.95
N GLU A 57 0.92 -27.59 -20.95
CA GLU A 57 1.70 -26.56 -21.67
C GLU A 57 2.04 -25.34 -20.78
N GLY A 58 1.06 -24.78 -20.06
CA GLY A 58 1.32 -23.72 -19.07
C GLY A 58 2.21 -24.20 -17.90
N GLY A 59 2.09 -25.48 -17.52
CA GLY A 59 2.98 -26.11 -16.54
C GLY A 59 4.40 -26.36 -17.07
N ALA A 60 4.59 -26.49 -18.39
CA ALA A 60 5.89 -26.69 -19.01
C ALA A 60 6.70 -25.40 -19.05
N LEU A 61 6.08 -24.28 -19.45
CA LEU A 61 6.72 -22.96 -19.42
C LEU A 61 7.09 -22.57 -17.99
N GLY A 62 6.18 -22.74 -17.03
CA GLY A 62 6.46 -22.48 -15.61
C GLY A 62 7.60 -23.35 -15.03
N LYS A 63 7.69 -24.64 -15.43
CA LYS A 63 8.81 -25.51 -15.05
C LYS A 63 10.14 -25.09 -15.69
N PHE A 64 10.12 -24.71 -16.97
CA PHE A 64 11.31 -24.23 -17.68
C PHE A 64 11.84 -22.93 -17.06
N ARG A 65 10.95 -21.96 -16.83
CA ARG A 65 11.26 -20.69 -16.17
C ARG A 65 11.80 -20.90 -14.75
N LYS A 66 11.10 -21.66 -13.89
CA LYS A 66 11.58 -21.95 -12.52
C LYS A 66 12.95 -22.67 -12.51
N LYS A 67 13.23 -23.54 -13.49
CA LYS A 67 14.55 -24.14 -13.68
C LYS A 67 15.60 -23.07 -14.05
N LYS A 68 15.32 -22.21 -15.03
CA LYS A 68 16.25 -21.15 -15.47
C LYS A 68 16.50 -20.09 -14.40
N GLU A 69 15.48 -19.68 -13.66
CA GLU A 69 15.60 -18.80 -12.48
C GLU A 69 16.48 -19.44 -11.39
N THR A 70 16.41 -20.77 -11.21
CA THR A 70 17.29 -21.50 -10.27
C THR A 70 18.74 -21.56 -10.79
N GLU A 71 18.94 -21.77 -12.10
CA GLU A 71 20.26 -21.72 -12.74
C GLU A 71 20.89 -20.30 -12.66
N ILE A 72 20.08 -19.24 -12.80
CA ILE A 72 20.50 -17.84 -12.65
C ILE A 72 20.97 -17.58 -11.22
N LYS A 73 20.16 -17.89 -10.21
CA LYS A 73 20.52 -17.72 -8.78
C LYS A 73 21.78 -18.49 -8.39
N ALA A 74 22.02 -19.65 -9.02
CA ALA A 74 23.25 -20.42 -8.83
C ALA A 74 24.51 -19.77 -9.45
N VAL A 75 24.37 -18.93 -10.49
CA VAL A 75 25.47 -18.13 -11.05
C VAL A 75 25.64 -16.82 -10.27
N GLU A 76 24.57 -16.15 -9.88
CA GLU A 76 24.61 -14.95 -9.03
C GLU A 76 25.34 -15.25 -7.70
N LYS A 77 25.07 -16.40 -7.06
CA LYS A 77 25.82 -16.84 -5.87
C LYS A 77 27.31 -17.10 -6.13
N LYS A 78 27.72 -17.48 -7.35
CA LYS A 78 29.14 -17.57 -7.73
C LYS A 78 29.76 -16.19 -7.92
N ILE A 79 29.03 -15.23 -8.48
CA ILE A 79 29.48 -13.84 -8.65
C ILE A 79 29.77 -13.21 -7.28
N GLU A 80 28.85 -13.33 -6.31
CA GLU A 80 29.08 -12.80 -4.96
C GLU A 80 30.23 -13.51 -4.24
N LYS A 81 30.33 -14.86 -4.34
CA LYS A 81 31.51 -15.57 -3.82
C LYS A 81 32.80 -15.07 -4.50
N ARG A 82 32.79 -14.81 -5.82
CA ARG A 82 34.00 -14.36 -6.53
C ARG A 82 34.44 -12.95 -6.12
N LYS A 83 33.49 -12.05 -5.81
CA LYS A 83 33.81 -10.74 -5.20
C LYS A 83 34.48 -10.91 -3.83
N TRP A 84 33.97 -11.81 -2.99
CA TRP A 84 34.57 -12.12 -1.69
C TRP A 84 35.98 -12.71 -1.86
N ASP A 85 36.12 -13.74 -2.70
CA ASP A 85 37.40 -14.36 -3.02
C ASP A 85 38.41 -13.34 -3.57
N PHE A 86 37.95 -12.32 -4.31
CA PHE A 86 38.79 -11.21 -4.79
C PHE A 86 39.25 -10.29 -3.66
N GLY A 87 38.39 -9.99 -2.68
CA GLY A 87 38.78 -9.20 -1.50
C GLY A 87 39.92 -9.87 -0.72
N GLU A 88 39.80 -11.18 -0.48
CA GLU A 88 40.83 -12.00 0.14
C GLU A 88 42.12 -12.05 -0.72
N GLU A 89 42.01 -12.29 -2.03
CA GLU A 89 43.16 -12.27 -2.96
C GLU A 89 43.88 -10.91 -2.96
N TYR A 90 43.14 -9.81 -2.93
CA TYR A 90 43.67 -8.44 -2.98
C TYR A 90 44.34 -8.05 -1.65
N LEU A 91 43.71 -8.30 -0.51
CA LEU A 91 44.31 -8.08 0.81
C LEU A 91 45.59 -8.93 0.98
N ALA A 92 45.54 -10.20 0.60
CA ALA A 92 46.70 -11.09 0.69
C ALA A 92 47.84 -10.71 -0.28
N LEU A 93 47.62 -9.85 -1.28
CA LEU A 93 48.68 -9.25 -2.10
C LEU A 93 49.20 -7.95 -1.48
N ALA A 94 48.32 -7.11 -0.92
CA ALA A 94 48.70 -5.89 -0.20
C ALA A 94 49.62 -6.20 1.00
N ASP A 95 49.29 -7.20 1.82
CA ASP A 95 50.09 -7.65 2.96
C ASP A 95 51.49 -8.17 2.57
N LYS A 96 51.67 -8.60 1.33
CA LYS A 96 52.97 -9.04 0.78
C LYS A 96 53.77 -7.90 0.15
N GLY A 97 53.24 -6.67 0.13
CA GLY A 97 53.87 -5.52 -0.52
C GLY A 97 53.90 -5.62 -2.04
N ALA A 98 52.91 -6.28 -2.66
CA ALA A 98 52.81 -6.42 -4.12
C ALA A 98 52.77 -5.06 -4.85
N SER A 99 53.34 -5.00 -6.05
CA SER A 99 53.39 -3.77 -6.84
C SER A 99 52.02 -3.38 -7.40
N LYS A 100 51.82 -2.08 -7.68
CA LYS A 100 50.57 -1.55 -8.25
C LYS A 100 50.12 -2.28 -9.52
N SER A 101 51.07 -2.74 -10.35
CA SER A 101 50.82 -3.57 -11.54
C SER A 101 50.19 -4.92 -11.22
N GLU A 102 50.68 -5.62 -10.18
CA GLU A 102 50.15 -6.92 -9.75
C GLU A 102 48.75 -6.78 -9.12
N MET A 103 48.53 -5.71 -8.35
CA MET A 103 47.22 -5.35 -7.81
C MET A 103 46.20 -5.05 -8.91
N GLU A 104 46.61 -4.31 -9.95
CA GLU A 104 45.79 -4.04 -11.13
C GLU A 104 45.52 -5.29 -11.97
N GLU A 105 46.46 -6.23 -12.09
CA GLU A 105 46.28 -7.50 -12.80
C GLU A 105 45.28 -8.39 -12.08
N CYS A 106 45.38 -8.49 -10.75
CA CYS A 106 44.41 -9.19 -9.90
C CYS A 106 42.99 -8.63 -10.10
N LEU A 107 42.83 -7.29 -10.06
CA LEU A 107 41.55 -6.63 -10.32
C LEU A 107 41.00 -6.91 -11.72
N LYS A 108 41.84 -6.78 -12.77
CA LYS A 108 41.44 -7.03 -14.17
C LYS A 108 41.00 -8.49 -14.37
N LYS A 109 41.67 -9.46 -13.74
CA LYS A 109 41.30 -10.88 -13.75
C LYS A 109 39.92 -11.10 -13.11
N ALA A 110 39.70 -10.61 -11.89
CA ALA A 110 38.43 -10.77 -11.18
C ALA A 110 37.27 -10.07 -11.91
N GLN A 111 37.51 -8.90 -12.51
CA GLN A 111 36.54 -8.18 -13.34
C GLN A 111 36.16 -8.97 -14.61
N GLY A 112 37.13 -9.63 -15.26
CA GLY A 112 36.87 -10.53 -16.40
C GLY A 112 36.00 -11.72 -16.00
N GLU A 113 36.39 -12.44 -14.95
CA GLU A 113 35.67 -13.63 -14.45
C GLU A 113 34.22 -13.28 -14.02
N ILE A 114 34.00 -12.11 -13.41
CA ILE A 114 32.66 -11.61 -13.07
C ILE A 114 31.87 -11.19 -14.32
N LYS A 115 32.51 -10.57 -15.32
CA LYS A 115 31.86 -10.18 -16.58
C LYS A 115 31.37 -11.40 -17.35
N ASP A 116 32.17 -12.46 -17.44
CA ASP A 116 31.80 -13.70 -18.13
C ASP A 116 30.62 -14.40 -17.44
N MET A 117 30.62 -14.46 -16.10
CA MET A 117 29.48 -14.97 -15.32
C MET A 117 28.21 -14.11 -15.48
N LYS A 118 28.33 -12.78 -15.61
CA LYS A 118 27.17 -11.91 -15.94
C LYS A 118 26.62 -12.20 -17.34
N GLY A 119 27.49 -12.44 -18.33
CA GLY A 119 27.07 -12.92 -19.65
C GLY A 119 26.34 -14.28 -19.59
N GLU A 120 26.77 -15.17 -18.69
CA GLU A 120 26.10 -16.45 -18.42
C GLU A 120 24.71 -16.29 -17.75
N VAL A 121 24.44 -15.15 -17.10
CA VAL A 121 23.11 -14.80 -16.55
C VAL A 121 22.22 -14.20 -17.63
N GLU A 122 22.68 -13.19 -18.38
CA GLU A 122 21.85 -12.56 -19.41
C GLU A 122 21.42 -13.55 -20.49
N LYS A 123 22.33 -14.44 -20.94
CA LYS A 123 21.97 -15.51 -21.87
C LYS A 123 20.84 -16.41 -21.34
N LYS A 124 20.77 -16.69 -20.03
CA LYS A 124 19.67 -17.49 -19.45
C LYS A 124 18.36 -16.70 -19.35
N LYS A 125 18.40 -15.37 -19.27
CA LYS A 125 17.20 -14.52 -19.37
C LYS A 125 16.72 -14.47 -20.83
N GLU A 126 17.61 -14.35 -21.80
CA GLU A 126 17.30 -14.46 -23.23
C GLU A 126 16.64 -15.81 -23.56
N GLU A 127 17.18 -16.92 -23.04
CA GLU A 127 16.58 -18.26 -23.17
C GLU A 127 15.16 -18.37 -22.57
N ILE A 128 14.83 -17.59 -21.52
CA ILE A 128 13.44 -17.49 -21.00
C ILE A 128 12.58 -16.68 -21.97
N VAL A 129 13.01 -15.48 -22.36
CA VAL A 129 12.24 -14.57 -23.23
C VAL A 129 11.97 -15.18 -24.61
N GLU A 130 12.93 -15.92 -25.18
CA GLU A 130 12.71 -16.65 -26.43
C GLU A 130 11.66 -17.76 -26.25
N LYS A 131 11.71 -18.50 -25.13
CA LYS A 131 10.75 -19.58 -24.85
C LYS A 131 9.35 -19.05 -24.54
N GLU A 132 9.23 -17.91 -23.88
CA GLU A 132 7.95 -17.20 -23.67
C GLU A 132 7.36 -16.75 -25.03
N LYS A 133 8.16 -16.12 -25.90
CA LYS A 133 7.75 -15.74 -27.28
C LYS A 133 7.33 -16.94 -28.14
N GLN A 134 8.04 -18.07 -28.06
CA GLN A 134 7.67 -19.30 -28.77
C GLN A 134 6.30 -19.83 -28.32
N VAL A 135 6.02 -19.84 -27.01
CA VAL A 135 4.73 -20.30 -26.47
C VAL A 135 3.59 -19.35 -26.82
N GLU A 136 3.85 -18.05 -26.86
CA GLU A 136 2.87 -17.05 -27.30
C GLU A 136 2.55 -17.15 -28.80
N ALA A 137 3.56 -17.41 -29.64
CA ALA A 137 3.36 -17.68 -31.07
C ALA A 137 2.54 -18.96 -31.31
N GLU A 138 2.87 -20.07 -30.63
CA GLU A 138 2.07 -21.30 -30.65
C GLU A 138 0.62 -21.06 -30.20
N LYS A 139 0.41 -20.21 -29.19
CA LYS A 139 -0.93 -19.84 -28.71
C LYS A 139 -1.69 -19.04 -29.77
N ALA A 140 -1.06 -18.06 -30.41
CA ALA A 140 -1.69 -17.26 -31.47
C ALA A 140 -2.08 -18.13 -32.69
N GLU A 141 -1.22 -19.07 -33.10
CA GLU A 141 -1.55 -20.04 -34.17
C GLU A 141 -2.73 -20.95 -33.77
N LYS A 142 -2.75 -21.45 -32.52
CA LYS A 142 -3.86 -22.24 -31.97
C LYS A 142 -5.18 -21.45 -31.90
N GLU A 143 -5.15 -20.14 -31.62
CA GLU A 143 -6.33 -19.27 -31.64
C GLU A 143 -6.82 -19.01 -33.08
N ALA A 144 -5.93 -18.65 -34.00
CA ALA A 144 -6.28 -18.43 -35.41
C ALA A 144 -6.88 -19.69 -36.06
N ALA A 145 -6.37 -20.88 -35.71
CA ALA A 145 -6.94 -22.16 -36.15
C ALA A 145 -8.35 -22.42 -35.60
N LYS A 146 -8.68 -21.96 -34.37
CA LYS A 146 -10.06 -22.02 -33.85
C LYS A 146 -10.98 -21.07 -34.62
N GLU A 147 -10.55 -19.84 -34.90
CA GLU A 147 -11.37 -18.88 -35.63
C GLU A 147 -11.66 -19.34 -37.06
N ALA A 148 -10.65 -19.89 -37.76
CA ALA A 148 -10.84 -20.54 -39.05
C ALA A 148 -11.87 -21.68 -39.00
N ALA A 149 -11.77 -22.57 -38.00
CA ALA A 149 -12.73 -23.67 -37.81
C ALA A 149 -14.13 -23.20 -37.38
N LYS A 150 -14.25 -22.04 -36.72
CA LYS A 150 -15.54 -21.39 -36.44
C LYS A 150 -16.16 -20.84 -37.72
N ALA A 151 -15.38 -20.09 -38.51
CA ALA A 151 -15.82 -19.54 -39.79
C ALA A 151 -16.24 -20.62 -40.80
N GLU A 152 -15.52 -21.75 -40.86
CA GLU A 152 -15.88 -22.90 -41.70
C GLU A 152 -17.22 -23.53 -41.27
N LYS A 153 -17.47 -23.68 -39.96
CA LYS A 153 -18.77 -24.13 -39.44
C LYS A 153 -19.91 -23.15 -39.74
N GLU A 154 -19.68 -21.84 -39.59
CA GLU A 154 -20.67 -20.83 -39.95
C GLU A 154 -20.98 -20.81 -41.45
N ALA A 155 -19.98 -21.06 -42.30
CA ALA A 155 -20.17 -21.20 -43.74
C ALA A 155 -20.98 -22.47 -44.08
N ALA A 156 -20.68 -23.60 -43.43
CA ALA A 156 -21.44 -24.83 -43.59
C ALA A 156 -22.90 -24.70 -43.12
N ALA A 157 -23.15 -24.01 -42.01
CA ALA A 157 -24.50 -23.71 -41.52
C ALA A 157 -25.29 -22.82 -42.50
N LYS A 158 -24.63 -21.80 -43.09
CA LYS A 158 -25.22 -20.93 -44.12
C LYS A 158 -25.50 -21.68 -45.43
N ALA A 159 -24.69 -22.69 -45.78
CA ALA A 159 -24.95 -23.57 -46.92
C ALA A 159 -26.16 -24.48 -46.67
N ALA A 160 -26.25 -25.13 -45.49
CA ALA A 160 -27.38 -25.98 -45.12
C ALA A 160 -28.72 -25.21 -45.07
N ALA A 161 -28.69 -23.93 -44.71
CA ALA A 161 -29.86 -23.04 -44.78
C ALA A 161 -30.28 -22.68 -46.22
N GLY A 162 -29.39 -22.83 -47.21
CA GLY A 162 -29.68 -22.58 -48.62
C GLY A 162 -30.45 -23.72 -49.30
N ASP A 163 -30.10 -24.98 -49.01
CA ASP A 163 -30.76 -26.16 -49.60
C ASP A 163 -32.19 -26.38 -49.08
N ALA A 164 -32.57 -25.74 -47.97
CA ALA A 164 -33.94 -25.74 -47.46
C ALA A 164 -34.94 -24.91 -48.30
N ALA A 165 -34.49 -24.22 -49.35
CA ALA A 165 -35.27 -23.27 -50.14
C ALA A 165 -35.47 -23.67 -51.62
N ASN A 166 -35.49 -24.98 -51.95
CA ASN A 166 -35.87 -25.50 -53.26
C ASN A 166 -36.64 -26.83 -53.15
N GLY A 167 -37.93 -26.75 -52.80
CA GLY A 167 -38.75 -27.96 -52.70
C GLY A 167 -40.20 -27.78 -52.23
N ASP A 168 -41.03 -27.10 -53.01
CA ASP A 168 -42.22 -27.72 -53.64
C ASP A 168 -42.81 -26.77 -54.71
N GLY A 169 -43.72 -27.26 -55.56
CA GLY A 169 -44.45 -26.41 -56.51
C GLY A 169 -45.58 -27.11 -57.26
N GLY A 170 -46.80 -26.55 -57.15
CA GLY A 170 -47.95 -26.95 -57.96
C GLY A 170 -49.24 -26.19 -57.61
N ASN A 171 -49.86 -25.59 -58.64
CA ASN A 171 -51.30 -25.33 -58.84
C ASN A 171 -52.10 -24.63 -57.71
N ASP A 172 -52.56 -23.39 -57.92
CA ASP A 172 -53.92 -23.02 -58.41
C ASP A 172 -54.83 -22.58 -57.22
N ASP A 173 -55.84 -21.71 -57.32
CA ASP A 173 -56.46 -21.05 -58.48
C ASP A 173 -57.06 -19.66 -58.14
N SER A 174 -57.13 -18.77 -59.13
CA SER A 174 -58.13 -17.69 -59.33
C SER A 174 -58.29 -16.45 -58.39
N GLN A 175 -58.53 -15.28 -59.03
CA GLN A 175 -59.26 -14.06 -58.58
C GLN A 175 -58.72 -13.18 -57.41
N ASP A 176 -59.04 -11.88 -57.30
CA ASP A 176 -59.13 -10.76 -58.27
C ASP A 176 -59.07 -9.40 -57.49
N ALA A 177 -58.67 -8.30 -58.15
CA ALA A 177 -58.58 -6.90 -57.68
C ALA A 177 -57.63 -6.57 -56.49
N GLY A 178 -57.00 -5.40 -56.39
CA GLY A 178 -56.88 -4.31 -57.37
C GLY A 178 -56.22 -3.03 -56.81
N GLY A 179 -55.08 -2.59 -57.38
CA GLY A 179 -54.36 -1.34 -57.03
C GLY A 179 -53.33 -1.45 -55.89
N GLY A 180 -52.28 -0.61 -55.79
CA GLY A 180 -51.98 0.55 -56.63
C GLY A 180 -50.65 1.32 -56.37
N ILE A 181 -49.49 0.66 -56.43
CA ILE A 181 -48.22 1.16 -57.04
C ILE A 181 -47.44 2.38 -56.41
N ARG A 182 -46.08 2.23 -56.38
CA ARG A 182 -45.00 3.20 -55.95
C ARG A 182 -44.89 3.38 -54.41
N GLY A 183 -43.70 3.49 -53.79
CA GLY A 183 -42.31 3.62 -54.28
C GLY A 183 -41.81 5.08 -54.20
N THR A 184 -40.58 5.40 -53.76
CA THR A 184 -39.38 4.57 -53.49
C THR A 184 -38.34 5.29 -52.58
N LYS A 185 -37.47 4.51 -51.91
CA LYS A 185 -36.01 4.76 -51.69
C LYS A 185 -35.50 6.07 -51.03
N LYS A 186 -34.50 5.89 -50.14
CA LYS A 186 -33.37 6.80 -49.81
C LYS A 186 -33.72 8.10 -49.05
N LYS A 187 -32.80 8.80 -48.36
CA LYS A 187 -31.59 8.45 -47.54
C LYS A 187 -31.06 9.77 -46.94
N LYS A 188 -30.38 9.73 -45.79
CA LYS A 188 -29.42 10.75 -45.27
C LYS A 188 -29.92 12.20 -44.92
N LYS A 189 -29.85 12.49 -43.61
CA LYS A 189 -28.80 13.31 -42.95
C LYS A 189 -28.75 14.85 -43.15
N LYS A 190 -28.87 15.56 -42.01
CA LYS A 190 -28.13 16.76 -41.54
C LYS A 190 -28.66 18.21 -41.80
N LYS A 191 -28.86 18.89 -40.65
CA LYS A 191 -28.26 20.18 -40.20
C LYS A 191 -28.99 21.51 -40.47
N LYS A 192 -28.87 22.40 -39.46
CA LYS A 192 -29.31 23.82 -39.34
C LYS A 192 -30.84 24.03 -39.25
N GLY A 193 -31.36 25.05 -38.56
CA GLY A 193 -30.73 25.97 -37.60
C GLY A 193 -30.93 27.46 -37.90
N GLY A 194 -31.39 28.20 -36.89
CA GLY A 194 -31.70 29.64 -36.88
C GLY A 194 -33.14 29.98 -37.30
N ASP A 195 -33.73 31.13 -36.92
CA ASP A 195 -33.40 32.14 -35.87
C ASP A 195 -34.66 33.04 -35.63
N ASP A 196 -34.57 34.02 -34.72
CA ASP A 196 -35.35 35.30 -34.60
C ASP A 196 -36.76 35.42 -33.93
N ASP A 197 -36.80 36.36 -32.96
CA ASP A 197 -37.77 37.44 -32.62
C ASP A 197 -39.10 37.32 -31.80
N GLU A 198 -39.01 37.93 -30.59
CA GLU A 198 -39.83 38.99 -29.95
C GLU A 198 -41.26 38.80 -29.33
N SER A 199 -41.51 39.66 -28.32
CA SER A 199 -42.75 39.93 -27.52
C SER A 199 -43.23 38.84 -26.53
N GLY A 200 -43.82 39.16 -25.37
CA GLY A 200 -43.99 40.45 -24.68
C GLY A 200 -45.19 40.45 -23.69
N ASP A 201 -45.02 41.00 -22.48
CA ASP A 201 -46.06 41.47 -21.52
C ASP A 201 -47.08 40.45 -20.94
N GLU A 202 -47.69 40.56 -19.74
CA GLU A 202 -47.45 41.28 -18.45
C GLU A 202 -48.43 40.71 -17.36
N ILE A 203 -48.46 41.28 -16.13
CA ILE A 203 -49.58 41.32 -15.15
C ILE A 203 -49.75 40.19 -14.08
N GLU A 204 -49.40 40.56 -12.82
CA GLU A 204 -50.12 40.45 -11.51
C GLU A 204 -50.73 39.12 -10.95
N GLU A 205 -51.11 39.00 -9.67
CA GLU A 205 -50.54 39.40 -8.34
C GLU A 205 -51.41 38.76 -7.21
N SER A 206 -51.31 39.27 -5.96
CA SER A 206 -52.18 39.04 -4.77
C SER A 206 -52.09 37.68 -4.02
N GLU A 207 -52.29 37.59 -2.70
CA GLU A 207 -52.15 38.60 -1.62
C GLU A 207 -51.92 37.90 -0.24
N LYS A 208 -51.70 38.68 0.84
CA LYS A 208 -51.66 38.19 2.25
C LYS A 208 -53.05 38.24 2.90
N PRO A 209 -53.21 37.84 4.18
CA PRO A 209 -53.10 38.85 5.25
C PRO A 209 -52.39 38.34 6.52
N ALA A 210 -52.29 39.20 7.55
CA ALA A 210 -51.56 38.93 8.81
C ALA A 210 -52.23 39.56 10.04
N SER A 211 -51.93 39.03 11.23
CA SER A 211 -52.20 39.63 12.57
C SER A 211 -51.52 38.79 13.66
N ALA A 212 -51.21 39.24 14.89
CA ALA A 212 -50.90 40.57 15.45
C ALA A 212 -50.49 40.36 16.94
N GLY A 213 -49.76 41.28 17.58
CA GLY A 213 -49.61 41.29 19.06
C GLY A 213 -48.32 41.89 19.62
N ASN A 214 -48.37 43.15 20.05
CA ASN A 214 -47.32 43.80 20.87
C ASN A 214 -47.57 43.55 22.37
N VAL A 215 -46.51 43.54 23.18
CA VAL A 215 -46.44 44.23 24.48
C VAL A 215 -45.03 44.84 24.64
N VAL A 216 -44.94 46.00 25.30
CA VAL A 216 -43.72 46.75 25.67
C VAL A 216 -43.78 47.01 27.18
N LEU A 217 -42.64 47.25 27.87
CA LEU A 217 -42.45 48.21 28.98
C LEU A 217 -41.06 48.04 29.67
N ASP A 218 -40.13 48.93 29.33
CA ASP A 218 -39.41 49.92 30.17
C ASP A 218 -38.78 49.58 31.55
N ASP A 219 -37.59 50.16 31.76
CA ASP A 219 -36.91 50.65 32.99
C ASP A 219 -36.75 49.72 34.24
N ASP A 220 -35.58 49.61 34.90
CA ASP A 220 -34.86 50.71 35.59
C ASP A 220 -33.38 50.37 35.95
N GLU A 221 -32.55 51.41 36.21
CA GLU A 221 -31.27 51.33 36.96
C GLU A 221 -31.52 51.82 38.43
N PRO A 222 -30.58 52.05 39.39
CA PRO A 222 -29.11 52.17 39.31
C PRO A 222 -28.32 51.49 40.50
N GLU A 223 -27.05 51.94 40.66
CA GLU A 223 -26.24 52.05 41.91
C GLU A 223 -24.97 51.18 42.02
N SER A 224 -23.83 51.82 41.71
CA SER A 224 -22.47 51.44 42.18
C SER A 224 -22.19 52.07 43.57
N PRO A 225 -21.08 51.75 44.30
CA PRO A 225 -19.85 52.53 44.08
C PRO A 225 -18.47 51.95 44.53
N THR A 226 -17.49 51.96 43.61
CA THR A 226 -16.05 52.34 43.83
C THR A 226 -15.11 51.35 44.61
N LYS A 227 -13.76 51.41 44.60
CA LYS A 227 -12.79 52.52 44.37
C LYS A 227 -11.47 52.14 43.61
N LYS A 228 -11.11 53.00 42.63
CA LYS A 228 -9.76 53.51 42.22
C LYS A 228 -8.64 52.49 41.87
N LYS A 229 -8.00 52.44 40.68
CA LYS A 229 -7.49 53.40 39.65
C LYS A 229 -6.17 54.15 39.94
N LYS A 230 -5.13 53.87 39.13
CA LYS A 230 -4.12 54.77 38.47
C LYS A 230 -3.63 54.01 37.20
N LYS A 231 -3.75 54.49 35.94
CA LYS A 231 -3.05 55.59 35.21
C LYS A 231 -1.52 55.36 35.14
N LYS A 232 -0.77 55.44 34.02
CA LYS A 232 -0.93 56.04 32.64
C LYS A 232 -1.68 55.09 31.66
N LYS A 233 -1.53 54.94 30.32
CA LYS A 233 -0.66 55.41 29.19
C LYS A 233 -1.57 55.76 27.95
N LYS A 234 -1.01 56.09 26.76
CA LYS A 234 -1.67 56.40 25.44
C LYS A 234 -0.74 55.94 24.28
N LYS A 235 -1.09 55.85 22.97
CA LYS A 235 -2.13 56.53 22.15
C LYS A 235 -2.33 55.82 20.77
N LYS A 236 -3.58 55.68 20.28
CA LYS A 236 -4.11 55.71 18.87
C LYS A 236 -3.43 54.88 17.73
N THR A 237 -4.06 53.94 17.01
CA THR A 237 -5.29 53.92 16.11
C THR A 237 -5.05 54.56 14.72
N PRO A 238 -5.52 53.99 13.58
CA PRO A 238 -6.94 53.64 13.35
C PRO A 238 -7.25 52.26 12.73
N SER A 239 -8.55 51.96 12.71
CA SER A 239 -9.22 50.81 12.09
C SER A 239 -10.02 51.24 10.86
N VAL A 240 -10.27 50.32 9.92
CA VAL A 240 -11.42 50.35 9.01
C VAL A 240 -12.20 49.04 9.23
N ALA A 241 -13.53 49.10 9.13
CA ALA A 241 -14.40 47.93 9.29
C ALA A 241 -15.05 47.57 7.95
N GLY A 242 -15.24 46.27 7.71
CA GLY A 242 -15.94 45.72 6.56
C GLY A 242 -16.42 44.31 6.87
N GLY A 243 -17.66 44.18 7.32
CA GLY A 243 -18.27 42.87 7.57
C GLY A 243 -18.96 42.36 6.30
N GLY A 244 -18.69 41.11 5.92
CA GLY A 244 -19.35 40.44 4.81
C GLY A 244 -19.34 38.94 5.05
N ALA A 245 -20.50 38.36 5.37
CA ALA A 245 -20.65 36.91 5.47
C ALA A 245 -20.91 36.33 4.07
N VAL A 246 -20.13 35.34 3.66
CA VAL A 246 -20.38 34.53 2.46
C VAL A 246 -20.26 33.06 2.84
N ALA A 247 -21.35 32.31 2.67
CA ALA A 247 -21.35 30.87 2.84
C ALA A 247 -20.85 30.21 1.55
N GLY A 248 -19.61 29.71 1.57
CA GLY A 248 -19.05 28.88 0.51
C GLY A 248 -19.18 27.40 0.88
N ALA A 249 -20.01 26.65 0.15
CA ALA A 249 -20.12 25.21 0.35
C ALA A 249 -19.00 24.49 -0.42
N ALA A 250 -17.99 23.97 0.28
CA ALA A 250 -16.99 23.09 -0.31
C ALA A 250 -17.63 21.71 -0.60
N ALA A 251 -17.94 21.45 -1.86
CA ALA A 251 -18.43 20.16 -2.31
C ALA A 251 -17.26 19.17 -2.41
N ALA A 252 -17.29 18.09 -1.62
CA ALA A 252 -16.30 17.02 -1.71
C ALA A 252 -16.47 16.27 -3.06
N ALA A 253 -15.54 16.48 -3.98
CA ALA A 253 -15.53 15.81 -5.28
C ALA A 253 -14.87 14.42 -5.16
N SER A 254 -15.67 13.38 -4.96
CA SER A 254 -15.18 12.00 -5.09
C SER A 254 -14.89 11.69 -6.56
N ILE A 255 -13.62 11.42 -6.88
CA ILE A 255 -13.12 11.03 -8.21
C ILE A 255 -12.41 9.68 -8.05
N PRO A 256 -12.59 8.70 -8.95
CA PRO A 256 -12.08 7.34 -8.75
C PRO A 256 -10.55 7.25 -8.83
N GLY A 257 -9.94 6.51 -7.89
CA GLY A 257 -8.51 6.24 -7.85
C GLY A 257 -8.03 5.24 -8.93
N PRO A 258 -6.70 5.13 -9.12
CA PRO A 258 -6.11 4.31 -10.18
C PRO A 258 -6.15 2.82 -9.84
N SER A 259 -7.03 2.06 -10.50
CA SER A 259 -7.07 0.59 -10.39
C SER A 259 -5.88 -0.06 -11.11
N GLY A 260 -4.71 -0.11 -10.45
CA GLY A 260 -3.45 -0.57 -11.03
C GLY A 260 -2.67 -1.49 -10.09
N ASN A 261 -2.31 -2.69 -10.56
CA ASN A 261 -1.46 -3.61 -9.81
C ASN A 261 0.03 -3.21 -9.94
N GLN A 262 0.37 -2.02 -9.45
CA GLN A 262 1.71 -1.43 -9.46
C GLN A 262 2.68 -2.24 -8.57
N LYS A 263 3.97 -2.24 -8.94
CA LYS A 263 5.02 -2.77 -8.07
C LYS A 263 5.49 -1.66 -7.15
N ARG A 264 5.17 -1.78 -5.85
CA ARG A 264 5.64 -0.91 -4.77
C ARG A 264 7.17 -0.76 -4.81
N ILE A 265 7.67 0.45 -4.53
CA ILE A 265 9.10 0.81 -4.60
C ILE A 265 9.56 1.40 -3.27
N SER A 266 9.84 0.51 -2.31
CA SER A 266 10.68 0.83 -1.15
C SER A 266 12.17 0.82 -1.53
N ARG A 267 13.05 1.28 -0.61
CA ARG A 267 14.51 1.13 -0.78
C ARG A 267 14.90 -0.32 -1.16
N PRO A 268 15.92 -0.53 -2.03
CA PRO A 268 16.40 -1.86 -2.37
C PRO A 268 16.79 -2.67 -1.13
N SER A 269 16.11 -3.80 -0.90
CA SER A 269 16.20 -4.56 0.35
C SER A 269 17.61 -5.07 0.66
N TYR A 270 18.30 -4.44 1.62
CA TYR A 270 19.50 -5.02 2.23
C TYR A 270 19.07 -6.07 3.27
N ILE A 271 19.27 -7.34 2.95
CA ILE A 271 19.04 -8.46 3.88
C ILE A 271 20.41 -8.93 4.39
N PRO A 272 20.73 -8.78 5.69
CA PRO A 272 22.03 -9.15 6.24
C PRO A 272 22.39 -10.64 6.02
N PRO A 273 23.65 -10.96 5.66
CA PRO A 273 24.11 -12.34 5.53
C PRO A 273 24.06 -13.09 6.88
N GLY A 274 23.01 -13.90 7.08
CA GLY A 274 22.78 -14.64 8.33
C GLY A 274 21.44 -14.33 9.00
N TRP A 275 20.67 -13.35 8.49
CA TRP A 275 19.38 -12.96 9.05
C TRP A 275 18.32 -14.07 8.84
N THR A 276 18.28 -15.06 9.75
CA THR A 276 17.15 -15.98 9.89
C THR A 276 15.97 -15.20 10.47
N ASN A 277 15.21 -14.57 9.59
CA ASN A 277 14.00 -13.84 9.95
C ASN A 277 13.07 -14.75 10.77
N LYS A 278 12.92 -14.49 12.08
CA LYS A 278 12.05 -15.29 12.97
C LYS A 278 10.55 -15.15 12.66
N PHE A 279 10.17 -14.22 11.77
CA PHE A 279 8.85 -14.20 11.15
C PHE A 279 8.68 -15.27 10.06
N ALA A 280 9.75 -15.82 9.47
CA ALA A 280 9.66 -16.88 8.47
C ALA A 280 9.29 -18.26 9.05
N GLU A 281 9.37 -18.42 10.38
CA GLU A 281 8.81 -19.57 11.11
C GLU A 281 7.32 -19.38 11.46
N GLN A 282 6.80 -18.15 11.39
CA GLN A 282 5.36 -17.90 11.46
C GLN A 282 4.74 -18.19 10.09
N THR A 283 3.82 -19.16 10.03
CA THR A 283 3.03 -19.38 8.82
C THR A 283 2.16 -18.17 8.54
N ARG A 284 2.51 -17.40 7.50
CA ARG A 284 1.75 -16.23 7.04
C ARG A 284 0.28 -16.60 6.80
N THR A 285 -0.63 -16.03 7.59
CA THR A 285 -2.08 -16.16 7.45
C THR A 285 -2.77 -14.79 7.63
N ASP A 286 -2.33 -13.83 6.82
CA ASP A 286 -3.00 -12.55 6.57
C ASP A 286 -4.10 -12.66 5.49
N GLU A 287 -4.26 -13.84 4.87
CA GLU A 287 -5.43 -14.16 4.05
C GLU A 287 -6.71 -14.24 4.91
N PRO A 288 -7.86 -13.70 4.45
CA PRO A 288 -9.11 -13.74 5.22
C PRO A 288 -9.64 -15.17 5.34
N ASP A 289 -9.97 -15.61 6.56
CA ASP A 289 -10.37 -16.99 6.88
C ASP A 289 -11.46 -17.55 5.92
N PRO A 290 -11.16 -18.61 5.15
CA PRO A 290 -12.13 -19.27 4.27
C PRO A 290 -13.43 -19.70 4.96
N ALA A 291 -13.40 -20.01 6.27
CA ALA A 291 -14.58 -20.40 7.04
C ALA A 291 -15.45 -19.22 7.50
N ARG A 292 -14.93 -17.98 7.45
CA ARG A 292 -15.68 -16.74 7.77
C ARG A 292 -16.42 -16.18 6.57
N TRP A 293 -16.12 -16.63 5.35
CA TRP A 293 -16.83 -16.20 4.15
C TRP A 293 -18.22 -16.82 4.03
N LYS A 294 -19.21 -15.98 3.72
CA LYS A 294 -20.61 -16.37 3.50
C LYS A 294 -21.07 -15.83 2.16
N CYS A 295 -21.75 -16.69 1.39
CA CYS A 295 -22.43 -16.30 0.17
C CYS A 295 -23.93 -16.54 0.35
N GLU A 296 -24.69 -15.47 0.59
CA GLU A 296 -26.14 -15.51 0.65
C GLU A 296 -26.71 -15.38 -0.76
N GLU A 297 -27.74 -16.17 -1.08
CA GLU A 297 -28.49 -16.05 -2.33
C GLU A 297 -29.91 -15.57 -2.01
N LEU A 298 -30.27 -14.42 -2.58
CA LEU A 298 -31.47 -13.67 -2.25
C LEU A 298 -32.26 -13.37 -3.52
N ARG A 299 -33.59 -13.21 -3.36
CA ARG A 299 -34.50 -12.73 -4.40
C ARG A 299 -34.91 -11.30 -4.08
N PHE A 300 -34.91 -10.40 -5.05
CA PHE A 300 -35.28 -8.99 -4.85
C PHE A 300 -35.86 -8.33 -6.11
N ASN A 301 -36.37 -7.11 -5.97
CA ASN A 301 -37.07 -6.40 -7.05
C ASN A 301 -36.19 -5.39 -7.80
N GLY A 302 -34.88 -5.67 -7.93
CA GLY A 302 -33.94 -4.83 -8.68
C GLY A 302 -33.54 -3.50 -8.01
N LYS A 303 -33.82 -3.32 -6.71
CA LYS A 303 -33.43 -2.12 -5.93
C LYS A 303 -32.25 -2.42 -5.03
N THR A 304 -31.24 -1.56 -5.02
CA THR A 304 -30.08 -1.64 -4.11
C THR A 304 -29.95 -0.36 -3.29
N LYS A 305 -29.40 -0.47 -2.07
CA LYS A 305 -28.97 0.66 -1.24
C LYS A 305 -27.47 0.57 -1.05
N TYR A 306 -26.77 1.68 -1.22
CA TYR A 306 -25.33 1.84 -0.98
C TYR A 306 -25.04 3.28 -0.54
N LYS A 307 -23.85 3.55 0.01
CA LYS A 307 -23.30 4.90 0.13
C LYS A 307 -22.56 5.26 -1.15
N ASP A 308 -21.62 4.40 -1.53
CA ASP A 308 -20.81 4.47 -2.75
C ASP A 308 -20.83 3.09 -3.43
N ILE A 309 -20.65 3.03 -4.75
CA ILE A 309 -20.60 1.77 -5.50
C ILE A 309 -19.39 1.80 -6.45
N GLY A 310 -18.60 0.74 -6.40
CA GLY A 310 -17.41 0.56 -7.21
C GLY A 310 -17.70 0.06 -8.62
N ILE A 311 -16.69 -0.56 -9.23
CA ILE A 311 -16.79 -1.08 -10.60
C ILE A 311 -17.91 -2.12 -10.69
N GLN A 312 -18.86 -1.87 -11.59
CA GLN A 312 -19.86 -2.82 -12.02
C GLN A 312 -19.47 -3.36 -13.39
N GLN A 313 -19.52 -4.68 -13.56
CA GLN A 313 -19.14 -5.35 -14.81
C GLN A 313 -20.18 -6.40 -15.18
N ASN A 314 -20.68 -6.38 -16.42
CA ASN A 314 -21.46 -7.49 -16.95
C ASN A 314 -20.52 -8.62 -17.40
N TRP A 315 -20.86 -9.85 -17.04
CA TRP A 315 -20.24 -11.07 -17.54
C TRP A 315 -21.27 -11.81 -18.39
N GLU A 316 -20.93 -12.02 -19.66
CA GLU A 316 -21.66 -12.86 -20.59
C GLU A 316 -21.36 -14.34 -20.33
N GLY A 317 -22.34 -15.20 -20.60
CA GLY A 317 -22.24 -16.65 -20.50
C GLY A 317 -22.78 -17.24 -19.19
N SER A 318 -23.20 -18.51 -19.29
CA SER A 318 -23.70 -19.40 -18.23
C SER A 318 -23.57 -18.89 -16.78
N ILE A 319 -24.71 -18.51 -16.18
CA ILE A 319 -24.84 -18.09 -14.77
C ILE A 319 -24.18 -19.09 -13.82
N LYS A 320 -24.18 -20.38 -14.18
CA LYS A 320 -23.58 -21.48 -13.43
C LYS A 320 -22.06 -21.39 -13.30
N ASP A 321 -21.38 -20.92 -14.35
CA ASP A 321 -19.93 -20.75 -14.36
C ASP A 321 -19.52 -19.35 -13.86
N SER A 322 -20.31 -18.32 -14.16
CA SER A 322 -20.21 -17.01 -13.52
C SER A 322 -20.35 -17.11 -11.98
N THR A 323 -21.28 -17.92 -11.48
CA THR A 323 -21.44 -18.22 -10.04
C THR A 323 -20.17 -18.85 -9.45
N LYS A 324 -19.55 -19.82 -10.15
CA LYS A 324 -18.29 -20.44 -9.69
C LYS A 324 -17.14 -19.43 -9.66
N LYS A 325 -17.04 -18.57 -10.68
CA LYS A 325 -16.02 -17.53 -10.79
C LYS A 325 -16.16 -16.50 -9.66
N PHE A 326 -17.39 -16.04 -9.41
CA PHE A 326 -17.73 -15.14 -8.30
C PHE A 326 -17.43 -15.75 -6.93
N LYS A 327 -17.90 -16.99 -6.67
CA LYS A 327 -17.66 -17.71 -5.40
C LYS A 327 -16.20 -18.14 -5.15
N LYS A 328 -15.32 -18.00 -6.14
CA LYS A 328 -13.88 -18.32 -6.02
C LYS A 328 -13.02 -17.12 -5.58
N ALA A 329 -13.53 -15.90 -5.70
CA ALA A 329 -12.82 -14.68 -5.32
C ALA A 329 -13.71 -13.77 -4.44
N PRO A 330 -14.13 -14.25 -3.25
CA PRO A 330 -15.01 -13.50 -2.35
C PRO A 330 -14.41 -12.16 -1.89
N GLU A 331 -13.08 -12.07 -1.85
CA GLU A 331 -12.35 -10.84 -1.55
C GLU A 331 -12.61 -9.75 -2.60
N LYS A 332 -12.76 -10.11 -3.89
CA LYS A 332 -12.90 -9.15 -5.00
C LYS A 332 -14.31 -8.66 -5.26
N TYR A 333 -15.32 -9.47 -4.95
CA TYR A 333 -16.71 -9.20 -5.34
C TYR A 333 -17.65 -9.09 -4.14
N VAL A 334 -18.48 -8.05 -4.12
CA VAL A 334 -19.55 -7.87 -3.12
C VAL A 334 -20.82 -8.60 -3.54
N SER A 335 -21.21 -8.52 -4.81
CA SER A 335 -22.43 -9.17 -5.29
C SER A 335 -22.41 -9.55 -6.77
N MET A 336 -23.33 -10.43 -7.15
CA MET A 336 -23.61 -10.86 -8.53
C MET A 336 -25.12 -10.92 -8.74
N MET A 337 -25.62 -10.21 -9.75
CA MET A 337 -27.05 -10.00 -10.03
C MET A 337 -27.42 -10.51 -11.43
N TYR A 338 -28.57 -11.19 -11.54
CA TYR A 338 -29.12 -11.68 -12.81
C TYR A 338 -30.64 -11.88 -12.70
N GLN A 339 -31.35 -12.05 -13.81
CA GLN A 339 -32.82 -12.27 -13.79
C GLN A 339 -33.12 -13.70 -13.27
N ALA A 340 -34.13 -13.84 -12.40
CA ALA A 340 -34.34 -15.06 -11.61
C ALA A 340 -34.65 -16.34 -12.43
N ASP A 341 -35.11 -16.16 -13.66
CA ASP A 341 -35.51 -17.15 -14.67
C ASP A 341 -34.46 -17.37 -15.77
N MET A 342 -33.49 -16.46 -15.91
CA MET A 342 -32.41 -16.52 -16.91
C MET A 342 -31.52 -17.78 -16.80
N VAL A 343 -31.54 -18.46 -15.66
CA VAL A 343 -30.88 -19.77 -15.47
C VAL A 343 -31.42 -20.88 -16.37
N GLU A 344 -32.64 -20.72 -16.90
CA GLU A 344 -33.29 -21.66 -17.82
C GLU A 344 -33.16 -21.25 -19.31
N TRP A 345 -32.48 -20.13 -19.62
CA TRP A 345 -32.27 -19.64 -20.99
C TRP A 345 -31.03 -20.31 -21.63
N ASP A 346 -30.84 -20.22 -22.95
CA ASP A 346 -29.64 -20.76 -23.61
C ASP A 346 -28.35 -20.06 -23.13
N GLU A 347 -27.23 -20.79 -23.00
CA GLU A 347 -26.05 -20.30 -22.25
C GLU A 347 -25.37 -19.05 -22.85
N ASP A 348 -25.63 -18.71 -24.12
CA ASP A 348 -25.18 -17.50 -24.80
C ASP A 348 -26.17 -16.31 -24.73
N GLU A 349 -27.40 -16.53 -24.23
CA GLU A 349 -28.33 -15.47 -23.84
C GLU A 349 -28.25 -15.08 -22.35
N GLN A 350 -27.41 -15.79 -21.56
CA GLN A 350 -27.23 -15.55 -20.13
C GLN A 350 -26.19 -14.44 -19.86
N GLU A 351 -26.54 -13.47 -18.99
CA GLU A 351 -25.62 -12.45 -18.47
C GLU A 351 -25.81 -12.19 -16.96
N CYS A 352 -24.76 -11.73 -16.28
CA CYS A 352 -24.88 -11.22 -14.90
C CYS A 352 -24.02 -9.99 -14.65
N THR A 353 -24.53 -9.04 -13.87
CA THR A 353 -23.75 -7.89 -13.38
C THR A 353 -23.08 -8.26 -12.06
N VAL A 354 -21.75 -8.23 -12.00
CA VAL A 354 -20.99 -8.28 -10.74
C VAL A 354 -20.66 -6.89 -10.24
N VAL A 355 -20.60 -6.74 -8.91
CA VAL A 355 -20.16 -5.53 -8.21
C VAL A 355 -18.84 -5.83 -7.49
N TYR A 356 -17.79 -5.09 -7.82
CA TYR A 356 -16.49 -5.19 -7.17
C TYR A 356 -16.54 -4.66 -5.73
N ARG A 357 -15.67 -5.17 -4.85
CA ARG A 357 -15.57 -4.74 -3.44
C ARG A 357 -14.86 -3.39 -3.31
N GLU A 358 -13.79 -3.22 -4.08
CA GLU A 358 -13.10 -1.96 -4.32
C GLU A 358 -14.10 -0.86 -4.72
N GLY A 359 -14.08 0.29 -4.03
CA GLY A 359 -15.01 1.40 -4.23
C GLY A 359 -16.46 1.19 -3.74
N THR A 360 -16.84 0.02 -3.22
CA THR A 360 -18.23 -0.28 -2.81
C THR A 360 -18.44 -0.18 -1.30
N VAL A 361 -19.30 0.74 -0.86
CA VAL A 361 -19.52 1.06 0.56
C VAL A 361 -21.01 0.94 0.92
N ASN A 362 -21.30 0.21 2.01
CA ASN A 362 -22.66 -0.01 2.55
C ASN A 362 -23.68 -0.64 1.57
N TRP A 363 -23.20 -1.30 0.51
CA TRP A 363 -24.04 -1.95 -0.50
C TRP A 363 -24.85 -3.12 0.07
N LYS A 364 -26.14 -3.17 -0.29
CA LYS A 364 -27.08 -4.28 -0.01
C LYS A 364 -28.30 -4.24 -0.95
N PRO A 365 -28.95 -5.38 -1.22
CA PRO A 365 -30.25 -5.38 -1.88
C PRO A 365 -31.34 -4.78 -0.98
N ASP A 366 -32.36 -4.20 -1.61
CA ASP A 366 -33.51 -3.57 -0.96
C ASP A 366 -34.82 -4.14 -1.52
N GLY A 367 -35.85 -4.25 -0.68
CA GLY A 367 -37.08 -4.95 -1.05
C GLY A 367 -36.87 -6.44 -1.38
N VAL A 368 -35.98 -7.09 -0.61
CA VAL A 368 -35.75 -8.54 -0.64
C VAL A 368 -37.06 -9.28 -0.34
N SER A 369 -37.38 -10.27 -1.17
CA SER A 369 -38.59 -11.08 -1.09
C SER A 369 -38.45 -12.29 -1.99
N ASP A 370 -38.93 -13.45 -1.54
CA ASP A 370 -38.90 -14.73 -2.29
C ASP A 370 -39.54 -14.65 -3.70
N LYS A 371 -40.40 -13.64 -3.92
CA LYS A 371 -41.08 -13.34 -5.20
C LYS A 371 -40.34 -12.32 -6.07
N GLY A 372 -39.13 -11.92 -5.69
CA GLY A 372 -38.32 -10.96 -6.44
C GLY A 372 -37.86 -11.52 -7.79
N TRP A 373 -38.05 -10.74 -8.85
CA TRP A 373 -37.73 -11.13 -10.23
C TRP A 373 -36.22 -11.14 -10.54
N MET A 374 -35.39 -10.52 -9.70
CA MET A 374 -33.93 -10.62 -9.77
C MET A 374 -33.41 -11.60 -8.72
N ALA A 375 -32.45 -12.43 -9.13
CA ALA A 375 -31.54 -13.12 -8.23
C ALA A 375 -30.39 -12.18 -7.85
N VAL A 376 -29.90 -12.31 -6.62
CA VAL A 376 -28.62 -11.71 -6.21
C VAL A 376 -27.88 -12.59 -5.23
N LEU A 377 -26.62 -12.86 -5.53
CA LEU A 377 -25.68 -13.45 -4.59
C LEU A 377 -24.91 -12.31 -3.91
N VAL A 378 -24.70 -12.41 -2.60
CA VAL A 378 -23.98 -11.43 -1.80
C VAL A 378 -22.87 -12.12 -1.02
N GLN A 379 -21.62 -11.65 -1.14
CA GLN A 379 -20.47 -12.20 -0.43
C GLN A 379 -20.04 -11.29 0.73
N SER A 380 -20.30 -11.79 1.94
CA SER A 380 -19.99 -11.14 3.22
C SER A 380 -18.94 -11.94 3.98
N TYR A 381 -18.13 -11.23 4.78
CA TYR A 381 -17.13 -11.82 5.67
C TYR A 381 -17.61 -11.70 7.11
N GLU A 382 -17.57 -12.80 7.88
CA GLU A 382 -17.81 -12.75 9.32
C GLU A 382 -16.60 -12.10 10.02
N ARG A 383 -16.67 -10.78 10.13
CA ARG A 383 -15.81 -9.96 10.99
C ARG A 383 -15.81 -10.46 12.44
N CYS A 384 -14.82 -10.06 13.23
CA CYS A 384 -14.70 -10.50 14.62
C CYS A 384 -15.94 -10.16 15.45
N LYS A 385 -16.29 -11.06 16.38
CA LYS A 385 -17.52 -10.89 17.17
C LYS A 385 -17.40 -9.64 18.07
N PRO A 386 -18.44 -8.77 18.11
CA PRO A 386 -18.48 -7.65 19.05
C PRO A 386 -18.52 -8.17 20.49
N PHE A 387 -17.80 -7.50 21.39
CA PHE A 387 -17.91 -7.78 22.82
C PHE A 387 -19.29 -7.35 23.35
N PRO A 388 -19.78 -7.94 24.45
CA PRO A 388 -21.06 -7.55 25.05
C PRO A 388 -21.14 -6.05 25.31
N LYS A 389 -22.14 -5.38 24.70
CA LYS A 389 -22.34 -3.93 24.74
C LYS A 389 -21.20 -3.11 24.13
N ASP A 390 -20.38 -3.67 23.24
CA ASP A 390 -19.21 -2.98 22.65
C ASP A 390 -18.21 -2.48 23.74
N GLU A 391 -18.07 -3.25 24.82
CA GLU A 391 -17.16 -2.95 25.94
C GLU A 391 -16.06 -4.02 26.02
N PHE A 392 -14.80 -3.61 25.80
CA PHE A 392 -13.64 -4.50 25.88
C PHE A 392 -13.51 -5.12 27.29
N PRO A 393 -13.23 -6.43 27.43
CA PRO A 393 -13.21 -7.11 28.72
C PRO A 393 -12.23 -6.50 29.72
N MET A 394 -12.73 -6.07 30.89
CA MET A 394 -11.97 -5.29 31.89
C MET A 394 -10.62 -5.92 32.27
N GLY A 395 -10.56 -7.24 32.45
CA GLY A 395 -9.33 -7.96 32.83
C GLY A 395 -8.28 -8.10 31.72
N HIS A 396 -8.55 -7.63 30.50
CA HIS A 396 -7.61 -7.61 29.37
C HIS A 396 -7.23 -6.19 28.94
N ARG A 397 -7.78 -5.15 29.59
CA ARG A 397 -7.52 -3.76 29.22
C ARG A 397 -6.06 -3.38 29.47
N ASP A 398 -5.48 -2.65 28.53
CA ASP A 398 -4.24 -1.93 28.78
C ASP A 398 -4.44 -0.83 29.84
N LYS A 399 -3.34 -0.47 30.49
CA LYS A 399 -3.28 0.50 31.60
C LYS A 399 -3.38 1.97 31.16
N TYR A 400 -3.66 2.24 29.88
CA TYR A 400 -3.54 3.56 29.28
C TYR A 400 -4.90 4.07 28.76
N THR A 401 -5.55 3.31 27.89
CA THR A 401 -6.67 3.74 27.06
C THR A 401 -7.88 4.22 27.87
N ASP A 402 -8.12 3.60 29.03
CA ASP A 402 -9.22 3.99 29.91
C ASP A 402 -9.01 5.37 30.55
N ASP A 403 -7.79 5.94 30.59
CA ASP A 403 -7.47 7.25 31.20
C ASP A 403 -6.78 8.25 30.25
N MET A 404 -6.68 7.94 28.95
CA MET A 404 -6.11 8.85 27.94
C MET A 404 -6.79 10.23 27.87
N THR A 405 -5.99 11.28 27.71
CA THR A 405 -6.44 12.67 27.51
C THR A 405 -6.05 13.24 26.16
N PHE A 406 -6.93 14.10 25.65
CA PHE A 406 -6.70 15.00 24.52
C PHE A 406 -7.36 16.36 24.77
N LYS A 407 -6.69 17.44 24.38
CA LYS A 407 -6.99 18.85 24.67
C LYS A 407 -7.34 19.07 26.15
N GLY A 408 -6.57 18.43 27.03
CA GLY A 408 -6.69 18.50 28.50
C GLY A 408 -7.93 17.81 29.08
N LYS A 409 -8.62 16.96 28.31
CA LYS A 409 -9.85 16.27 28.70
C LYS A 409 -9.71 14.77 28.46
N LYS A 410 -10.31 13.96 29.35
CA LYS A 410 -10.41 12.51 29.17
C LYS A 410 -11.20 12.21 27.89
N ILE A 411 -10.60 11.45 26.97
CA ILE A 411 -11.19 11.16 25.65
C ILE A 411 -12.43 10.28 25.81
N HIS A 412 -12.30 9.20 26.58
CA HIS A 412 -13.34 8.19 26.67
C HIS A 412 -14.35 8.44 27.78
N SER A 413 -15.62 8.26 27.42
CA SER A 413 -16.78 8.51 28.27
C SER A 413 -17.88 7.49 27.98
N LYS A 414 -19.02 7.57 28.69
CA LYS A 414 -20.17 6.68 28.46
C LYS A 414 -20.80 6.86 27.07
N SER A 415 -20.63 8.03 26.45
CA SER A 415 -21.13 8.34 25.09
C SER A 415 -20.06 8.20 24.01
N LEU A 416 -18.80 8.51 24.32
CA LEU A 416 -17.67 8.37 23.39
C LEU A 416 -16.78 7.17 23.81
N LYS A 417 -17.18 5.98 23.37
CA LYS A 417 -16.40 4.75 23.54
C LYS A 417 -15.18 4.74 22.60
N PRO A 418 -14.10 4.02 22.94
CA PRO A 418 -13.06 3.70 21.96
C PRO A 418 -13.59 2.77 20.87
N VAL A 419 -12.93 2.78 19.72
CA VAL A 419 -13.22 1.91 18.56
C VAL A 419 -12.40 0.62 18.67
N MET A 420 -13.01 -0.51 18.34
CA MET A 420 -12.32 -1.81 18.22
C MET A 420 -12.36 -2.25 16.74
N PRO A 421 -11.24 -2.21 16.01
CA PRO A 421 -11.19 -2.55 14.59
C PRO A 421 -11.71 -3.96 14.29
N GLY A 422 -12.46 -4.11 13.20
CA GLY A 422 -12.97 -5.41 12.75
C GLY A 422 -14.08 -6.03 13.59
N ARG A 423 -14.64 -5.30 14.58
CA ARG A 423 -15.71 -5.80 15.47
C ARG A 423 -17.11 -5.26 15.20
N GLY A 424 -17.28 -4.46 14.15
CA GLY A 424 -18.56 -3.83 13.83
C GLY A 424 -18.66 -2.36 14.19
N MET A 425 -17.54 -1.73 14.51
CA MET A 425 -17.45 -0.32 14.86
C MET A 425 -17.03 0.56 13.67
N GLY A 426 -16.98 -0.02 12.47
CA GLY A 426 -16.78 0.62 11.16
C GLY A 426 -15.33 0.89 10.75
N VAL A 427 -14.36 0.81 11.67
CA VAL A 427 -12.92 0.75 11.34
C VAL A 427 -12.52 -0.70 11.14
N GLY A 428 -11.79 -1.02 10.08
CA GLY A 428 -11.29 -2.39 9.85
C GLY A 428 -12.37 -3.46 9.65
N ASP A 429 -13.64 -3.08 9.45
CA ASP A 429 -14.76 -4.03 9.26
C ASP A 429 -14.75 -4.77 7.91
N ALA A 430 -13.64 -4.69 7.17
CA ALA A 430 -13.41 -5.26 5.85
C ALA A 430 -12.59 -6.56 5.96
N PRO A 431 -12.69 -7.48 4.98
CA PRO A 431 -12.01 -8.79 5.02
C PRO A 431 -10.47 -8.69 5.05
N ASN A 432 -9.91 -7.59 4.56
CA ASN A 432 -8.47 -7.33 4.44
C ASN A 432 -7.81 -6.73 5.70
N LEU A 433 -8.50 -6.70 6.86
CA LEU A 433 -7.96 -6.20 8.12
C LEU A 433 -6.76 -7.05 8.61
N LYS A 434 -5.57 -6.45 8.61
CA LYS A 434 -4.30 -7.09 9.02
C LYS A 434 -3.56 -6.20 10.02
N VAL A 435 -2.82 -6.81 10.95
CA VAL A 435 -2.04 -6.04 11.94
C VAL A 435 -0.75 -5.53 11.29
N ILE A 436 0.03 -6.44 10.70
CA ILE A 436 1.12 -6.19 9.76
C ILE A 436 0.98 -7.15 8.58
N GLY A 437 1.23 -6.68 7.36
CA GLY A 437 1.46 -7.48 6.17
C GLY A 437 2.66 -6.97 5.37
N ASP A 438 2.39 -6.08 4.42
CA ASP A 438 3.35 -5.53 3.45
C ASP A 438 3.43 -4.00 3.62
N ILE A 439 4.04 -3.60 4.74
CA ILE A 439 4.29 -2.22 5.16
C ILE A 439 4.87 -1.37 4.02
N ASP A 440 4.16 -0.30 3.66
CA ASP A 440 4.68 0.79 2.82
C ASP A 440 4.69 2.10 3.64
N PRO A 441 5.70 2.97 3.48
CA PRO A 441 5.69 4.31 4.06
C PRO A 441 4.43 5.15 3.73
N SER A 442 3.68 4.82 2.67
CA SER A 442 2.38 5.44 2.34
C SER A 442 1.18 4.90 3.13
N ASP A 443 1.34 3.93 4.03
CA ASP A 443 0.28 3.47 4.95
C ASP A 443 -0.12 4.55 5.99
N ILE A 444 0.57 5.69 5.99
CA ILE A 444 0.55 6.72 7.03
C ILE A 444 -0.52 7.79 6.73
N PHE A 445 -1.74 7.53 7.20
CA PHE A 445 -2.87 8.45 7.06
C PHE A 445 -3.13 9.24 8.36
N GLN A 446 -2.66 10.49 8.44
CA GLN A 446 -2.73 11.34 9.64
C GLN A 446 -4.17 11.55 10.16
N GLY A 447 -4.30 11.69 11.49
CA GLY A 447 -5.55 11.99 12.19
C GLY A 447 -5.81 13.48 12.38
N SER A 448 -6.44 13.81 13.51
CA SER A 448 -6.64 15.20 13.99
C SER A 448 -5.73 15.55 15.18
N VAL A 449 -4.64 14.80 15.32
CA VAL A 449 -3.52 15.07 16.24
C VAL A 449 -2.45 15.84 15.46
N GLY A 450 -1.77 16.77 16.14
CA GLY A 450 -0.71 17.61 15.53
C GLY A 450 0.66 16.94 15.58
N ASP A 451 0.73 15.67 15.17
CA ASP A 451 1.89 14.79 15.29
C ASP A 451 2.45 14.37 13.92
N CYS A 452 2.30 15.23 12.90
CA CYS A 452 2.94 15.09 11.58
C CYS A 452 4.44 14.75 11.67
N TRP A 453 5.19 15.38 12.59
CA TRP A 453 6.61 15.09 12.85
C TRP A 453 6.88 13.63 13.25
N LEU A 454 5.93 12.99 13.94
CA LEU A 454 6.02 11.62 14.40
C LEU A 454 5.65 10.67 13.26
N LEU A 455 4.54 10.92 12.59
CA LEU A 455 4.05 10.12 11.47
C LEU A 455 5.02 10.16 10.28
N SER A 456 5.61 11.32 9.97
CA SER A 456 6.68 11.46 8.97
C SER A 456 7.96 10.72 9.40
N GLY A 457 8.31 10.77 10.70
CA GLY A 457 9.43 10.01 11.24
C GLY A 457 9.23 8.49 11.18
N ILE A 458 7.98 8.04 11.34
CA ILE A 458 7.56 6.64 11.19
C ILE A 458 7.57 6.20 9.71
N SER A 459 7.05 7.04 8.80
CA SER A 459 7.11 6.83 7.35
C SER A 459 8.57 6.69 6.87
N ALA A 460 9.45 7.60 7.32
CA ALA A 460 10.89 7.54 7.06
C ALA A 460 11.56 6.24 7.57
N LEU A 461 11.06 5.67 8.66
CA LEU A 461 11.55 4.39 9.19
C LEU A 461 11.01 3.19 8.39
N ALA A 462 9.82 3.29 7.80
CA ALA A 462 9.20 2.24 7.00
C ALA A 462 9.90 2.02 5.64
N GLU A 463 10.70 2.96 5.16
CA GLU A 463 11.56 2.79 3.97
C GLU A 463 12.62 1.67 4.15
N PHE A 464 12.89 1.28 5.40
CA PHE A 464 13.83 0.22 5.74
C PHE A 464 13.05 -1.07 6.05
N ASP A 465 12.96 -2.00 5.09
CA ASP A 465 12.21 -3.25 5.30
C ASP A 465 12.70 -3.98 6.56
N GLY A 466 11.74 -4.53 7.31
CA GLY A 466 11.98 -5.13 8.61
C GLY A 466 11.98 -4.15 9.78
N ALA A 467 12.14 -2.83 9.60
CA ALA A 467 12.30 -1.90 10.72
C ALA A 467 11.03 -1.80 11.59
N ILE A 468 9.88 -1.53 10.98
CA ILE A 468 8.58 -1.57 11.67
C ILE A 468 8.30 -2.98 12.24
N LYS A 469 8.61 -4.04 11.48
CA LYS A 469 8.46 -5.44 11.91
C LYS A 469 9.31 -5.72 13.17
N LYS A 470 10.50 -5.12 13.31
CA LYS A 470 11.37 -5.21 14.49
C LYS A 470 10.75 -4.53 15.73
N LEU A 471 10.00 -3.43 15.57
CA LEU A 471 9.30 -2.80 16.71
C LEU A 471 8.20 -3.72 17.26
N PHE A 472 7.47 -4.41 16.38
CA PHE A 472 6.40 -5.34 16.74
C PHE A 472 6.86 -6.77 17.07
N ARG A 473 8.17 -7.06 17.08
CA ARG A 473 8.73 -8.44 17.17
C ARG A 473 8.32 -9.29 18.38
N LYS A 474 7.79 -8.66 19.45
CA LYS A 474 7.29 -9.34 20.66
C LYS A 474 5.77 -9.53 20.65
N THR A 475 5.08 -9.06 19.62
CA THR A 475 3.65 -9.32 19.40
C THR A 475 3.47 -10.73 18.86
N THR A 476 2.71 -11.55 19.56
CA THR A 476 2.38 -12.92 19.13
C THR A 476 1.37 -12.88 17.97
N ASN A 477 1.59 -13.68 16.93
CA ASN A 477 0.69 -13.80 15.76
C ASN A 477 0.41 -12.48 15.01
N VAL A 478 1.37 -11.55 14.95
CA VAL A 478 1.17 -10.22 14.34
C VAL A 478 0.98 -10.24 12.82
N LEU A 479 1.28 -11.35 12.16
CA LEU A 479 0.99 -11.59 10.74
C LEU A 479 -0.38 -12.25 10.49
N ASN A 480 -1.23 -12.34 11.52
CA ASN A 480 -2.53 -13.01 11.44
C ASN A 480 -3.68 -12.02 11.59
N MET A 481 -4.84 -12.37 11.03
CA MET A 481 -6.11 -11.69 11.30
C MET A 481 -6.37 -11.60 12.83
N PRO A 482 -6.88 -10.46 13.35
CA PRO A 482 -7.30 -10.35 14.75
C PRO A 482 -8.32 -11.44 15.14
N THR A 483 -8.26 -11.91 16.39
CA THR A 483 -9.09 -13.02 16.87
C THR A 483 -10.42 -12.54 17.48
N ASP A 484 -11.38 -13.47 17.64
CA ASP A 484 -12.60 -13.19 18.42
C ASP A 484 -12.31 -12.90 19.91
N GLN A 485 -11.17 -13.36 20.44
CA GLN A 485 -10.71 -13.07 21.81
C GLN A 485 -10.10 -11.66 21.91
N PRO A 486 -9.88 -11.11 23.12
CA PRO A 486 -9.16 -9.85 23.32
C PRO A 486 -7.75 -9.90 22.70
N ASN A 487 -7.46 -9.03 21.73
CA ASN A 487 -6.15 -8.95 21.11
C ASN A 487 -5.28 -7.89 21.80
N LEU A 488 -3.99 -8.22 22.00
CA LEU A 488 -2.97 -7.39 22.63
C LEU A 488 -1.75 -7.29 21.73
N TYR A 489 -1.14 -6.11 21.68
CA TYR A 489 0.04 -5.83 20.87
C TYR A 489 1.17 -5.32 21.76
N THR A 490 2.39 -5.80 21.51
CA THR A 490 3.59 -5.44 22.26
C THR A 490 4.58 -4.78 21.30
N ILE A 491 4.72 -3.46 21.44
CA ILE A 491 5.63 -2.64 20.65
C ILE A 491 6.83 -2.30 21.52
N THR A 492 8.04 -2.67 21.09
CA THR A 492 9.28 -2.25 21.75
C THR A 492 9.69 -0.87 21.24
N LEU A 493 9.86 0.08 22.16
CA LEU A 493 10.35 1.44 21.93
C LEU A 493 11.56 1.72 22.83
N TRP A 494 12.19 2.89 22.71
CA TRP A 494 13.21 3.35 23.65
C TRP A 494 12.67 4.39 24.65
N ASP A 495 12.96 4.21 25.94
CA ASP A 495 12.80 5.25 26.96
C ASP A 495 13.99 6.21 26.89
N LEU A 496 13.75 7.49 26.59
CA LEU A 496 14.80 8.47 26.30
C LEU A 496 15.41 9.10 27.56
N LYS A 497 14.84 8.79 28.74
CA LYS A 497 15.43 9.14 30.04
C LYS A 497 16.56 8.18 30.43
N THR A 498 16.50 6.94 29.94
CA THR A 498 17.47 5.87 30.25
C THR A 498 18.23 5.32 29.04
N PHE A 499 17.76 5.62 27.82
CA PHE A 499 18.19 5.03 26.55
C PHE A 499 18.23 3.50 26.58
N LYS A 500 17.10 2.91 26.98
CA LYS A 500 16.87 1.46 27.03
C LYS A 500 15.58 1.08 26.33
N GLU A 501 15.55 -0.12 25.78
CA GLU A 501 14.31 -0.72 25.29
C GLU A 501 13.26 -0.85 26.40
N VAL A 502 12.01 -0.59 26.04
CA VAL A 502 10.83 -0.77 26.88
C VAL A 502 9.69 -1.33 26.04
N ASP A 503 9.00 -2.33 26.58
CA ASP A 503 7.87 -2.98 25.91
C ASP A 503 6.56 -2.30 26.31
N ILE A 504 5.94 -1.64 25.34
CA ILE A 504 4.64 -1.01 25.50
C ILE A 504 3.57 -1.99 25.04
N VAL A 505 2.85 -2.55 26.01
CA VAL A 505 1.69 -3.42 25.77
C VAL A 505 0.43 -2.56 25.69
N ILE A 506 -0.25 -2.64 24.55
CA ILE A 506 -1.54 -1.99 24.28
C ILE A 506 -2.59 -3.05 23.92
N ASP A 507 -3.86 -2.72 24.12
CA ASP A 507 -4.97 -3.50 23.57
C ASP A 507 -5.46 -2.95 22.24
N GLU A 508 -6.34 -3.68 21.57
CA GLU A 508 -6.88 -3.35 20.24
C GLU A 508 -7.74 -2.07 20.15
N ARG A 509 -8.04 -1.40 21.28
CA ARG A 509 -8.89 -0.20 21.30
C ARG A 509 -8.16 1.03 20.81
N LEU A 510 -8.73 1.74 19.84
CA LEU A 510 -8.25 3.03 19.34
C LEU A 510 -9.17 4.18 19.77
N CYS A 511 -8.63 5.39 19.85
CA CYS A 511 -9.40 6.56 20.26
C CYS A 511 -10.35 7.01 19.15
N ALA A 512 -11.66 7.00 19.42
CA ALA A 512 -12.68 7.61 18.55
C ALA A 512 -12.52 9.13 18.46
N HIS A 513 -12.80 9.73 17.29
CA HIS A 513 -12.78 11.19 17.16
C HIS A 513 -14.01 11.83 17.85
N PRO A 514 -13.86 12.97 18.57
CA PRO A 514 -14.96 13.54 19.35
C PRO A 514 -16.16 14.12 18.56
N ASP A 515 -16.04 14.38 17.25
CA ASP A 515 -17.14 14.91 16.43
C ASP A 515 -17.99 13.83 15.72
N GLY A 516 -17.51 12.58 15.66
CA GLY A 516 -18.15 11.49 14.93
C GLY A 516 -18.16 11.63 13.40
N GLN A 517 -17.51 12.64 12.82
CA GLN A 517 -17.30 12.78 11.37
C GLN A 517 -16.03 12.06 10.92
N GLN A 518 -14.93 12.23 11.67
CA GLN A 518 -13.82 11.28 11.62
C GLN A 518 -14.08 10.12 12.57
N GLN A 519 -13.50 8.95 12.29
CA GLN A 519 -13.79 7.73 13.06
C GLN A 519 -12.71 7.42 14.11
N LEU A 520 -11.47 7.81 13.85
CA LEU A 520 -10.33 7.74 14.77
C LEU A 520 -9.79 9.14 15.03
N LEU A 521 -9.17 9.32 16.21
CA LEU A 521 -8.55 10.57 16.63
C LEU A 521 -7.16 10.76 16.00
N GLY A 522 -6.31 9.76 16.11
CA GLY A 522 -5.00 9.69 15.45
C GLY A 522 -5.09 9.05 14.07
N SER A 523 -4.00 8.41 13.68
CA SER A 523 -3.78 7.75 12.40
C SER A 523 -4.88 6.75 12.05
N LYS A 524 -5.15 6.64 10.75
CA LYS A 524 -6.12 5.73 10.16
C LYS A 524 -5.41 4.46 9.66
N PRO A 525 -6.11 3.32 9.49
CA PRO A 525 -5.54 2.16 8.80
C PRO A 525 -5.14 2.51 7.38
N SER A 526 -4.23 1.73 6.77
CA SER A 526 -3.94 1.85 5.33
C SER A 526 -5.18 1.52 4.49
N GLU A 527 -5.19 1.92 3.21
CA GLU A 527 -6.27 1.57 2.28
C GLU A 527 -6.43 0.05 2.11
N ASP A 528 -5.33 -0.70 2.15
CA ASP A 528 -5.32 -2.16 2.06
C ASP A 528 -5.51 -2.87 3.41
N GLY A 529 -5.75 -2.13 4.51
CA GLY A 529 -6.29 -2.63 5.78
C GLY A 529 -5.27 -2.90 6.88
N GLU A 530 -4.04 -2.41 6.76
CA GLU A 530 -2.98 -2.51 7.78
C GLU A 530 -3.28 -1.63 9.01
N MET A 531 -3.05 -2.16 10.21
CA MET A 531 -3.26 -1.45 11.48
C MET A 531 -1.96 -1.02 12.18
N TRP A 532 -0.79 -1.31 11.61
CA TRP A 532 0.51 -1.11 12.27
C TRP A 532 0.75 0.36 12.65
N ALA A 533 0.37 1.31 11.79
CA ALA A 533 0.54 2.73 12.04
C ALA A 533 -0.32 3.24 13.22
N PRO A 534 -1.67 3.05 13.24
CA PRO A 534 -2.50 3.39 14.41
C PRO A 534 -2.07 2.72 15.72
N TYR A 535 -1.55 1.48 15.69
CA TYR A 535 -1.07 0.80 16.89
C TYR A 535 0.32 1.28 17.35
N LEU A 536 1.23 1.62 16.44
CA LEU A 536 2.52 2.23 16.76
C LEU A 536 2.35 3.65 17.34
N GLU A 537 1.51 4.46 16.71
CA GLU A 537 1.12 5.79 17.18
C GLU A 537 0.48 5.71 18.57
N LYS A 538 -0.49 4.82 18.79
CA LYS A 538 -1.07 4.56 20.13
C LYS A 538 0.01 4.17 21.15
N ALA A 539 0.94 3.27 20.81
CA ALA A 539 2.02 2.87 21.71
C ALA A 539 2.93 4.05 22.08
N ILE A 540 3.21 4.94 21.15
CA ILE A 540 4.03 6.14 21.38
C ILE A 540 3.26 7.17 22.23
N ALA A 541 1.96 7.40 21.99
CA ALA A 541 1.11 8.21 22.86
C ALA A 541 1.06 7.64 24.30
N CYS A 542 0.97 6.31 24.46
CA CYS A 542 1.06 5.62 25.74
C CYS A 542 2.40 5.85 26.47
N HIS A 543 3.50 5.87 25.73
CA HIS A 543 4.87 6.05 26.25
C HIS A 543 5.22 7.52 26.59
N ALA A 544 4.71 8.45 25.77
CA ALA A 544 4.79 9.89 25.98
C ALA A 544 3.90 10.39 27.14
N GLY A 545 2.85 9.63 27.48
CA GLY A 545 1.93 9.90 28.60
C GLY A 545 0.61 10.56 28.21
N GLY A 546 0.21 10.49 26.93
CA GLY A 546 -1.08 10.97 26.42
C GLY A 546 -1.01 11.48 24.97
N TRP A 547 -2.16 11.71 24.35
CA TRP A 547 -2.21 12.29 23.00
C TRP A 547 -1.77 13.76 23.00
N ASP A 548 -2.09 14.50 24.07
CA ASP A 548 -1.56 15.85 24.32
C ASP A 548 -0.03 15.91 24.50
N LYS A 549 0.65 14.76 24.57
CA LYS A 549 2.11 14.66 24.78
C LYS A 549 2.90 14.39 23.49
N ILE A 550 2.24 14.32 22.34
CA ILE A 550 2.90 14.15 21.02
C ILE A 550 2.56 15.27 20.02
N VAL A 551 1.84 16.32 20.43
CA VAL A 551 1.41 17.43 19.55
C VAL A 551 2.55 18.44 19.35
N GLY A 552 3.23 18.37 18.21
CA GLY A 552 4.35 19.23 17.85
C GLY A 552 5.70 18.70 18.37
N GLY A 553 6.65 18.50 17.46
CA GLY A 553 7.95 17.87 17.71
C GLY A 553 8.81 17.92 16.45
N GLN A 554 9.80 17.04 16.33
CA GLN A 554 10.75 16.97 15.22
C GLN A 554 11.08 15.50 14.92
N CYS A 555 11.34 15.11 13.66
CA CYS A 555 11.56 13.71 13.27
C CYS A 555 12.73 13.04 14.02
N THR A 556 13.76 13.81 14.38
CA THR A 556 14.86 13.40 15.27
C THR A 556 14.40 12.85 16.63
N HIS A 557 13.32 13.38 17.20
CA HIS A 557 12.72 12.85 18.43
C HIS A 557 11.97 11.53 18.17
N ALA A 558 11.34 11.37 17.00
CA ALA A 558 10.69 10.12 16.62
C ALA A 558 11.73 9.02 16.43
N TRP A 559 12.81 9.29 15.68
CA TRP A 559 13.88 8.32 15.48
C TRP A 559 14.61 7.97 16.78
N SER A 560 14.73 8.90 17.74
CA SER A 560 15.17 8.55 19.11
C SER A 560 14.27 7.48 19.74
N LEU A 561 12.94 7.67 19.73
CA LEU A 561 11.96 6.74 20.31
C LEU A 561 11.93 5.38 19.59
N LEU A 562 12.21 5.37 18.29
CA LEU A 562 12.06 4.23 17.39
C LEU A 562 13.37 3.45 17.13
N THR A 563 14.53 4.04 17.42
CA THR A 563 15.85 3.41 17.17
C THR A 563 16.80 3.40 18.36
N GLY A 564 16.59 4.27 19.35
CA GLY A 564 17.49 4.45 20.49
C GLY A 564 18.78 5.24 20.20
N CYS A 565 19.02 5.63 18.94
CA CYS A 565 20.16 6.47 18.57
C CYS A 565 20.07 7.87 19.21
N LYS A 566 21.17 8.33 19.81
CA LYS A 566 21.31 9.66 20.43
C LYS A 566 21.78 10.71 19.44
N GLU A 567 22.58 10.26 18.49
CA GLU A 567 23.25 10.96 17.41
C GLU A 567 22.22 11.43 16.37
N GLN A 568 21.37 12.34 16.83
CA GLN A 568 20.27 12.97 16.13
C GLN A 568 20.65 14.42 15.81
N TYR A 569 20.57 14.77 14.54
CA TYR A 569 21.03 16.05 14.02
C TYR A 569 19.89 16.80 13.34
N THR A 570 19.81 18.09 13.61
CA THR A 570 18.97 19.07 12.93
C THR A 570 19.90 20.08 12.28
N ILE A 571 19.90 20.11 10.96
CA ILE A 571 20.77 20.93 10.12
C ILE A 571 19.92 22.04 9.51
N THR A 572 20.33 23.29 9.69
CA THR A 572 19.57 24.47 9.22
C THR A 572 20.49 25.52 8.61
N LYS A 573 19.92 26.42 7.78
CA LYS A 573 20.63 27.61 7.28
C LYS A 573 21.05 28.51 8.46
N SER A 574 22.32 28.90 8.53
CA SER A 574 22.84 29.80 9.57
C SER A 574 22.44 31.25 9.30
N GLY A 575 22.00 31.95 10.35
CA GLY A 575 21.23 33.19 10.26
C GLY A 575 21.92 34.31 9.46
N GLY A 576 21.45 34.55 8.24
CA GLY A 576 21.98 35.58 7.33
C GLY A 576 23.12 35.11 6.43
N THR A 577 23.27 33.80 6.19
CA THR A 577 24.28 33.21 5.29
C THR A 577 23.70 32.07 4.46
N ASP A 578 24.30 31.81 3.29
CA ASP A 578 24.00 30.63 2.45
C ASP A 578 24.71 29.35 2.92
N LYS A 579 24.96 29.25 4.23
CA LYS A 579 25.67 28.14 4.87
C LYS A 579 24.77 27.40 5.84
N TYR A 580 25.13 26.16 6.14
CA TYR A 580 24.40 25.28 7.04
C TYR A 580 25.22 24.97 8.29
N ILE A 581 24.52 24.88 9.43
CA ILE A 581 25.10 24.50 10.72
C ILE A 581 24.49 23.17 11.20
N CYS A 582 25.33 22.29 11.72
CA CYS A 582 24.91 21.02 12.31
C CYS A 582 24.60 21.23 13.79
N CYS A 583 23.36 20.97 14.22
CA CYS A 583 22.97 21.05 15.62
C CYS A 583 22.41 19.72 16.13
N GLY A 584 22.59 19.43 17.41
CA GLY A 584 22.05 18.23 18.06
C GLY A 584 21.97 18.38 19.59
N ARG A 585 21.72 17.28 20.30
CA ARG A 585 21.39 17.30 21.75
C ARG A 585 22.56 16.94 22.68
N PHE A 586 23.78 16.87 22.16
CA PHE A 586 25.00 16.86 22.97
C PHE A 586 25.49 18.30 23.18
N ASN A 587 25.76 18.65 24.44
CA ASN A 587 26.35 19.92 24.83
C ASN A 587 27.85 19.69 25.06
N GLU A 588 28.67 20.07 24.08
CA GLU A 588 30.13 19.91 24.12
C GLU A 588 30.78 20.69 25.27
N ILE A 589 30.23 21.85 25.63
CA ILE A 589 30.74 22.72 26.71
C ILE A 589 30.57 22.05 28.08
N GLU A 590 29.44 21.36 28.29
CA GLU A 590 29.15 20.59 29.51
C GLU A 590 29.54 19.10 29.40
N ASN A 591 30.07 18.68 28.25
CA ASN A 591 30.44 17.32 27.89
C ASN A 591 29.35 16.28 28.25
N ARG A 592 28.09 16.58 27.92
CA ARG A 592 26.93 15.73 28.25
C ARG A 592 25.83 15.81 27.22
N TRP A 593 25.00 14.77 27.17
CA TRP A 593 23.69 14.84 26.52
C TRP A 593 22.70 15.64 27.36
N ALA A 594 21.79 16.36 26.69
CA ALA A 594 20.60 16.92 27.31
C ALA A 594 19.70 15.81 27.90
N VAL A 595 19.03 16.10 29.02
CA VAL A 595 18.00 15.21 29.56
C VAL A 595 16.81 15.19 28.60
N HIS A 596 16.52 14.02 28.04
CA HIS A 596 15.51 13.82 26.99
C HIS A 596 14.29 13.10 27.57
N GLY A 597 13.07 13.56 27.29
CA GLY A 597 11.83 12.90 27.70
C GLY A 597 11.19 12.09 26.57
N ASN A 598 10.25 11.20 26.90
CA ASN A 598 9.52 10.40 25.89
C ASN A 598 8.43 11.20 25.15
N SER A 599 8.40 12.51 25.37
CA SER A 599 7.51 13.51 24.79
C SER A 599 8.39 14.67 24.31
N PRO A 600 8.12 15.28 23.15
CA PRO A 600 8.86 16.46 22.67
C PRO A 600 8.78 17.66 23.64
N HIS A 601 7.82 17.68 24.57
CA HIS A 601 7.66 18.73 25.59
C HIS A 601 8.37 18.41 26.92
N ASP A 602 8.97 17.22 27.05
CA ASP A 602 9.59 16.74 28.30
C ASP A 602 11.12 16.74 28.17
N GLY A 603 11.80 17.30 29.17
CA GLY A 603 13.26 17.36 29.24
C GLY A 603 13.82 18.75 28.94
N GLU A 604 15.10 18.80 28.53
CA GLU A 604 15.78 20.02 28.14
C GLU A 604 15.53 20.34 26.66
N PRO A 605 15.07 21.56 26.31
CA PRO A 605 14.78 21.96 24.93
C PRO A 605 16.05 22.34 24.14
N GLY A 606 17.22 22.26 24.75
CA GLY A 606 18.48 22.66 24.14
C GLY A 606 18.87 21.77 22.95
N VAL A 607 19.24 22.44 21.87
CA VAL A 607 20.17 21.93 20.85
C VAL A 607 21.37 22.86 20.81
N TRP A 608 22.54 22.32 20.52
CA TRP A 608 23.80 23.06 20.37
C TRP A 608 24.40 22.75 19.01
N PRO A 609 25.22 23.65 18.44
CA PRO A 609 26.16 23.27 17.39
C PRO A 609 27.00 22.08 17.84
N MET A 610 27.22 21.11 16.95
CA MET A 610 28.07 19.95 17.22
C MET A 610 28.96 19.68 16.00
N ALA A 611 30.00 18.87 16.19
CA ALA A 611 30.70 18.24 15.06
C ALA A 611 29.72 17.53 14.09
N TRP A 612 30.05 17.56 12.80
CA TRP A 612 29.34 16.79 11.77
C TRP A 612 29.61 15.27 11.95
N PRO A 613 28.70 14.37 11.52
CA PRO A 613 28.91 12.93 11.61
C PRO A 613 30.18 12.47 10.87
N GLU A 614 30.92 11.51 11.44
CA GLU A 614 32.21 11.05 10.90
C GLU A 614 32.06 10.41 9.51
N GLU A 615 30.92 9.77 9.23
CA GLU A 615 30.55 9.21 7.93
C GLU A 615 30.49 10.28 6.83
N GLY A 616 30.12 11.51 7.19
CA GLY A 616 30.16 12.70 6.31
C GLY A 616 31.54 13.37 6.25
N GLY A 617 32.60 12.66 6.67
CA GLY A 617 33.97 13.19 6.81
C GLY A 617 34.18 14.07 8.05
N GLY A 618 33.19 14.15 8.94
CA GLY A 618 33.27 14.96 10.16
C GLY A 618 33.48 16.46 9.90
N GLY A 619 34.17 17.10 10.84
CA GLY A 619 34.49 18.53 10.87
C GLY A 619 33.58 19.34 11.79
N ASP A 620 33.90 20.62 11.97
CA ASP A 620 33.21 21.54 12.89
C ASP A 620 32.71 22.80 12.15
N GLY A 621 31.61 23.39 12.62
CA GLY A 621 31.13 24.70 12.16
C GLY A 621 30.32 24.70 10.86
N GLU A 622 30.29 25.85 10.18
CA GLU A 622 29.35 26.11 9.07
C GLU A 622 29.90 25.75 7.67
N ILE A 623 29.19 24.86 6.97
CA ILE A 623 29.55 24.37 5.63
C ILE A 623 28.66 24.96 4.52
N GLY A 624 29.14 24.89 3.27
CA GLY A 624 28.37 25.33 2.08
C GLY A 624 27.44 24.24 1.52
N LYS A 625 26.48 24.65 0.67
CA LYS A 625 25.50 23.77 0.02
C LYS A 625 26.09 22.52 -0.63
N ASP A 626 27.17 22.66 -1.40
CA ASP A 626 27.83 21.55 -2.09
C ASP A 626 28.47 20.53 -1.14
N GLU A 627 29.09 21.00 -0.04
CA GLU A 627 29.64 20.10 0.97
C GLU A 627 28.52 19.37 1.72
N LEU A 628 27.46 20.07 2.09
CA LEU A 628 26.30 19.44 2.74
C LEU A 628 25.69 18.35 1.86
N PHE A 629 25.50 18.61 0.56
CA PHE A 629 25.03 17.59 -0.38
C PHE A 629 25.94 16.34 -0.38
N LEU A 630 27.27 16.52 -0.43
CA LEU A 630 28.21 15.40 -0.36
C LEU A 630 28.14 14.66 0.99
N LYS A 631 27.81 15.33 2.10
CA LYS A 631 27.52 14.67 3.38
C LYS A 631 26.19 13.89 3.33
N LEU A 632 25.13 14.39 2.70
CA LEU A 632 23.87 13.64 2.49
C LEU A 632 24.11 12.36 1.67
N VAL A 633 24.88 12.46 0.59
CA VAL A 633 25.34 11.33 -0.25
C VAL A 633 26.20 10.32 0.55
N ALA A 634 26.81 10.73 1.66
CA ALA A 634 27.54 9.84 2.55
C ALA A 634 26.64 9.21 3.63
N PHE A 635 25.70 9.96 4.21
CA PHE A 635 24.70 9.46 5.16
C PHE A 635 23.79 8.39 4.52
N ASP A 636 23.39 8.59 3.26
CA ASP A 636 22.67 7.60 2.46
C ASP A 636 23.44 6.27 2.36
N LYS A 637 24.75 6.34 2.05
CA LYS A 637 25.65 5.18 1.99
C LYS A 637 25.94 4.54 3.36
N ALA A 638 25.85 5.31 4.44
CA ALA A 638 25.89 4.80 5.81
C ALA A 638 24.56 4.16 6.26
N ASN A 639 23.56 4.12 5.38
CA ASN A 639 22.21 3.62 5.63
C ASN A 639 21.51 4.36 6.79
N PHE A 640 21.80 5.65 6.94
CA PHE A 640 21.18 6.55 7.93
C PHE A 640 19.76 6.96 7.52
N ILE A 641 18.93 7.31 8.51
CA ILE A 641 17.62 7.91 8.24
C ILE A 641 17.81 9.41 8.01
N VAL A 642 17.37 9.89 6.85
CA VAL A 642 17.43 11.31 6.46
C VAL A 642 16.03 11.79 6.09
N GLY A 643 15.68 12.99 6.56
CA GLY A 643 14.42 13.66 6.24
C GLY A 643 14.62 15.17 6.09
N ALA A 644 13.62 15.85 5.56
CA ALA A 644 13.67 17.27 5.26
C ALA A 644 12.35 17.96 5.66
N GLY A 645 12.42 19.23 6.06
CA GLY A 645 11.28 20.04 6.46
C GLY A 645 11.13 21.27 5.58
N THR A 646 9.94 21.49 5.03
CA THR A 646 9.56 22.73 4.35
C THR A 646 9.30 23.84 5.38
N ALA A 647 9.45 25.09 4.96
CA ALA A 647 8.99 26.25 5.74
C ALA A 647 7.48 26.47 5.54
N GLY A 648 6.86 27.33 6.36
CA GLY A 648 5.46 27.73 6.22
C GLY A 648 4.78 28.08 7.54
N ASP A 649 3.54 28.59 7.47
CA ASP A 649 2.70 28.88 8.65
C ASP A 649 1.71 27.73 8.96
N SER A 650 1.40 26.84 8.01
CA SER A 650 0.40 25.78 8.16
C SER A 650 0.65 24.57 7.23
N ASP A 651 0.18 23.38 7.63
CA ASP A 651 0.19 22.13 6.86
C ASP A 651 -1.06 21.97 5.96
N ALA A 652 -1.88 23.01 5.84
CA ALA A 652 -3.05 23.07 4.94
C ALA A 652 -2.78 23.85 3.65
N ASP A 653 -1.60 24.45 3.52
CA ASP A 653 -1.15 25.26 2.38
C ASP A 653 -0.03 24.51 1.61
N SER A 654 0.23 24.91 0.37
CA SER A 654 1.27 24.30 -0.48
C SER A 654 1.85 25.28 -1.49
N THR A 655 3.17 25.24 -1.66
CA THR A 655 3.95 26.14 -2.52
C THR A 655 4.70 25.34 -3.60
N GLY A 656 4.20 25.36 -4.85
CA GLY A 656 4.79 24.59 -5.96
C GLY A 656 4.67 23.08 -5.74
N GLY A 657 3.44 22.61 -5.49
CA GLY A 657 3.12 21.24 -5.10
C GLY A 657 3.57 20.79 -3.70
N MET A 658 4.70 21.30 -3.21
CA MET A 658 5.20 21.03 -1.87
C MET A 658 4.26 21.57 -0.78
N VAL A 659 3.79 20.70 0.12
CA VAL A 659 3.08 21.08 1.36
C VAL A 659 4.00 21.91 2.26
N ASP A 660 3.48 23.03 2.74
CA ASP A 660 4.14 23.96 3.68
C ASP A 660 4.25 23.35 5.10
N ASN A 661 5.28 23.74 5.88
CA ASN A 661 5.52 23.31 7.27
C ASN A 661 5.40 21.77 7.52
N HIS A 662 5.80 20.97 6.53
CA HIS A 662 5.62 19.52 6.50
C HIS A 662 6.97 18.78 6.42
N ALA A 663 6.99 17.50 6.81
CA ALA A 663 8.20 16.71 6.91
C ALA A 663 8.20 15.54 5.92
N TYR A 664 9.29 15.43 5.16
CA TYR A 664 9.50 14.52 4.05
C TYR A 664 10.67 13.57 4.34
N THR A 665 10.71 12.42 3.66
CA THR A 665 11.84 11.47 3.73
C THR A 665 12.78 11.67 2.56
N VAL A 666 14.09 11.68 2.79
CA VAL A 666 15.09 11.64 1.70
C VAL A 666 15.48 10.18 1.47
N ILE A 667 14.95 9.57 0.41
CA ILE A 667 15.12 8.14 0.10
C ILE A 667 16.49 7.87 -0.50
N ALA A 668 17.05 8.78 -1.30
CA ALA A 668 18.35 8.61 -1.95
C ALA A 668 19.04 9.97 -2.17
N SER A 669 20.38 9.98 -2.21
CA SER A 669 21.20 11.13 -2.57
C SER A 669 22.33 10.70 -3.49
N ILE A 670 22.31 11.15 -4.75
CA ILE A 670 23.20 10.66 -5.81
C ILE A 670 23.92 11.84 -6.48
N ALA A 671 25.21 11.97 -6.16
CA ALA A 671 26.11 12.89 -6.86
C ALA A 671 26.46 12.41 -8.27
N ASP A 672 26.65 13.35 -9.20
CA ASP A 672 27.09 13.13 -10.58
C ASP A 672 26.39 11.95 -11.30
N VAL A 673 25.07 12.05 -11.46
CA VAL A 673 24.26 10.98 -12.04
C VAL A 673 24.65 10.73 -13.49
N CYS A 674 25.28 9.58 -13.72
CA CYS A 674 25.76 9.12 -15.04
C CYS A 674 26.95 9.91 -15.62
N GLY A 675 27.72 10.65 -14.81
CA GLY A 675 28.85 11.45 -15.33
C GLY A 675 28.41 12.71 -16.06
N THR A 676 27.27 13.29 -15.66
CA THR A 676 26.64 14.46 -16.28
C THR A 676 26.94 15.77 -15.56
N GLY A 677 27.47 15.71 -14.34
CA GLY A 677 27.55 16.84 -13.41
C GLY A 677 26.23 17.19 -12.71
N ILE A 678 25.19 16.37 -12.85
CA ILE A 678 23.88 16.60 -12.22
C ILE A 678 23.81 15.83 -10.90
N ASP A 679 23.46 16.54 -9.84
CA ASP A 679 23.28 16.04 -8.48
C ASP A 679 21.77 15.92 -8.20
N LEU A 680 21.29 14.71 -7.86
CA LEU A 680 19.86 14.43 -7.62
C LEU A 680 19.60 13.82 -6.24
N LEU A 681 18.42 14.10 -5.68
CA LEU A 681 17.86 13.45 -4.50
C LEU A 681 16.50 12.83 -4.84
N LYS A 682 16.16 11.68 -4.24
CA LYS A 682 14.79 11.15 -4.25
C LYS A 682 14.12 11.47 -2.91
N VAL A 683 12.91 12.01 -2.95
CA VAL A 683 12.17 12.48 -1.76
C VAL A 683 10.81 11.77 -1.72
N ARG A 684 10.26 11.51 -0.53
CA ARG A 684 8.87 11.05 -0.33
C ARG A 684 8.08 12.00 0.57
N ASN A 685 6.90 12.39 0.11
CA ASN A 685 5.82 12.90 0.96
C ASN A 685 5.16 11.73 1.72
N PRO A 686 5.15 11.71 3.07
CA PRO A 686 4.61 10.59 3.85
C PRO A 686 3.09 10.37 3.68
N TRP A 687 2.37 11.30 3.05
CA TRP A 687 0.94 11.14 2.72
C TRP A 687 0.67 10.27 1.48
N GLY A 688 1.71 9.79 0.78
CA GLY A 688 1.57 8.90 -0.38
C GLY A 688 0.99 9.58 -1.63
N LYS A 689 1.12 10.90 -1.70
CA LYS A 689 0.66 11.81 -2.78
C LYS A 689 1.17 13.22 -2.52
N GLY A 690 1.08 14.10 -3.50
CA GLY A 690 1.44 15.52 -3.38
C GLY A 690 2.95 15.71 -3.48
N GLU A 691 3.38 16.20 -4.63
CA GLU A 691 4.76 16.19 -5.12
C GLU A 691 5.14 17.58 -5.61
N ILE A 692 6.42 17.83 -5.92
CA ILE A 692 6.84 19.11 -6.50
C ILE A 692 6.20 19.33 -7.89
N GLU A 693 5.76 20.56 -8.17
CA GLU A 693 5.23 20.99 -9.48
C GLU A 693 6.31 21.76 -10.30
N ASP A 694 6.33 21.57 -11.62
CA ASP A 694 7.21 22.27 -12.60
C ASP A 694 8.73 22.07 -12.35
N GLY A 695 9.13 20.90 -11.80
CA GLY A 695 10.54 20.56 -11.56
C GLY A 695 11.31 20.16 -12.82
N GLU A 696 12.64 20.17 -12.77
CA GLU A 696 13.46 19.62 -13.87
C GLU A 696 13.42 18.07 -13.88
N PHE A 697 13.23 17.42 -12.73
CA PHE A 697 13.18 15.95 -12.57
C PHE A 697 11.99 15.45 -11.72
N ASP A 698 10.89 16.21 -11.66
CA ASP A 698 9.60 15.68 -11.22
C ASP A 698 9.08 14.57 -12.17
N ASP A 699 8.00 13.87 -11.84
CA ASP A 699 7.72 12.54 -12.39
C ASP A 699 7.59 12.50 -13.94
N ASP A 700 7.03 13.54 -14.59
CA ASP A 700 7.05 13.70 -16.07
C ASP A 700 7.98 14.83 -16.59
N GLY A 701 8.89 15.33 -15.74
CA GLY A 701 9.75 16.49 -15.97
C GLY A 701 10.70 16.46 -17.18
N PRO A 702 11.07 17.63 -17.71
CA PRO A 702 11.83 17.77 -18.96
C PRO A 702 13.26 17.24 -18.88
N GLY A 703 13.86 17.18 -17.69
CA GLY A 703 15.20 16.63 -17.44
C GLY A 703 15.32 15.16 -17.83
N TRP A 704 14.24 14.38 -17.68
CA TRP A 704 14.24 12.96 -18.05
C TRP A 704 14.46 12.72 -19.56
N ASP A 705 13.81 13.51 -20.41
CA ASP A 705 13.95 13.39 -21.87
C ASP A 705 15.20 14.11 -22.41
N LYS A 706 15.66 15.14 -21.69
CA LYS A 706 16.92 15.87 -21.91
C LYS A 706 18.15 15.02 -21.56
N TYR A 707 18.04 14.12 -20.58
CA TYR A 707 19.10 13.24 -20.10
C TYR A 707 18.62 11.76 -20.05
N PRO A 708 18.40 11.10 -21.20
CA PRO A 708 17.82 9.76 -21.25
C PRO A 708 18.67 8.70 -20.51
N GLN A 709 19.98 8.89 -20.38
CA GLN A 709 20.86 8.03 -19.57
C GLN A 709 20.60 8.13 -18.06
N ILE A 710 20.00 9.23 -17.58
CA ILE A 710 19.52 9.37 -16.19
C ILE A 710 18.17 8.65 -16.06
N LYS A 711 17.26 8.84 -17.02
CA LYS A 711 15.96 8.15 -17.10
C LYS A 711 16.13 6.61 -17.13
N GLU A 712 17.07 6.09 -17.91
CA GLU A 712 17.41 4.66 -17.99
C GLU A 712 18.01 4.12 -16.68
N LYS A 713 18.89 4.88 -16.01
CA LYS A 713 19.55 4.43 -14.77
C LYS A 713 18.59 4.45 -13.57
N LEU A 714 17.81 5.52 -13.43
CA LEU A 714 16.96 5.73 -12.25
C LEU A 714 15.57 5.10 -12.41
N ASN A 715 15.10 4.91 -13.65
CA ASN A 715 13.78 4.37 -14.00
C ASN A 715 12.67 5.02 -13.15
N PRO A 716 12.38 6.32 -13.35
CA PRO A 716 11.28 6.97 -12.66
C PRO A 716 9.95 6.26 -12.95
N VAL A 717 9.03 6.39 -12.00
CA VAL A 717 7.61 6.10 -12.24
C VAL A 717 6.98 7.37 -12.81
N VAL A 718 5.70 7.32 -13.19
CA VAL A 718 4.88 8.52 -13.46
C VAL A 718 3.55 8.29 -12.75
N ALA A 719 3.48 8.62 -11.46
CA ALA A 719 2.29 8.47 -10.62
C ALA A 719 2.37 9.34 -9.37
N ASP A 720 1.26 9.99 -8.99
CA ASP A 720 1.07 10.63 -7.68
C ASP A 720 1.07 9.57 -6.57
N ASP A 721 2.26 9.13 -6.17
CA ASP A 721 2.54 8.19 -5.07
C ASP A 721 3.36 8.85 -3.93
N GLY A 722 3.68 10.12 -4.11
CA GLY A 722 4.43 10.98 -3.21
C GLY A 722 5.94 10.95 -3.43
N ILE A 723 6.49 10.20 -4.41
CA ILE A 723 7.91 9.84 -4.47
C ILE A 723 8.69 10.34 -5.71
N PHE A 724 8.78 11.66 -5.82
CA PHE A 724 9.47 12.41 -6.87
C PHE A 724 11.00 12.50 -6.71
N TRP A 725 11.68 12.99 -7.75
CA TRP A 725 13.10 13.42 -7.68
C TRP A 725 13.22 14.94 -7.74
N VAL A 726 14.30 15.47 -7.18
CA VAL A 726 14.70 16.89 -7.30
C VAL A 726 16.20 17.00 -7.55
N THR A 727 16.62 18.05 -8.23
CA THR A 727 18.02 18.47 -8.23
C THR A 727 18.44 18.94 -6.84
N LYS A 728 19.75 18.90 -6.58
CA LYS A 728 20.37 19.53 -5.42
C LYS A 728 19.92 20.98 -5.22
N ASP A 729 19.78 21.76 -6.30
CA ASP A 729 19.47 23.18 -6.18
C ASP A 729 18.01 23.39 -5.75
N GLU A 730 17.05 22.75 -6.42
CA GLU A 730 15.63 22.75 -6.02
C GLU A 730 15.46 22.28 -4.56
N PHE A 731 16.14 21.18 -4.17
CA PHE A 731 16.06 20.65 -2.81
C PHE A 731 16.42 21.69 -1.74
N PHE A 732 17.49 22.47 -1.92
CA PHE A 732 17.92 23.46 -0.92
C PHE A 732 17.16 24.79 -1.01
N ASP A 733 16.35 24.99 -2.06
CA ASP A 733 15.42 26.11 -2.18
C ASP A 733 14.09 25.81 -1.46
N PHE A 734 13.56 24.57 -1.54
CA PHE A 734 12.34 24.16 -0.83
C PHE A 734 12.56 23.74 0.64
N PHE A 735 13.67 23.07 0.97
CA PHE A 735 13.90 22.52 2.31
C PHE A 735 14.89 23.38 3.12
N GLU A 736 14.36 24.09 4.13
CA GLU A 736 15.17 24.91 5.04
C GLU A 736 15.83 24.12 6.17
N THR A 737 15.20 23.02 6.59
CA THR A 737 15.65 22.16 7.69
C THR A 737 15.84 20.73 7.21
N ILE A 738 16.94 20.09 7.64
CA ILE A 738 17.25 18.68 7.35
C ILE A 738 17.44 17.95 8.67
N TYR A 739 16.89 16.74 8.75
CA TYR A 739 16.95 15.86 9.90
C TYR A 739 17.78 14.62 9.56
N VAL A 740 18.70 14.23 10.44
CA VAL A 740 19.49 13.00 10.29
C VAL A 740 19.50 12.22 11.60
N SER A 741 19.16 10.94 11.55
CA SER A 741 19.49 9.96 12.59
C SER A 741 20.70 9.16 12.14
N ALA A 742 21.81 9.22 12.87
CA ALA A 742 23.00 8.39 12.61
C ALA A 742 22.82 6.92 13.05
N SER A 743 21.62 6.39 12.84
CA SER A 743 21.30 4.98 12.96
C SER A 743 21.71 4.29 11.66
N ASP A 744 22.80 3.52 11.67
CA ASP A 744 23.04 2.55 10.59
C ASP A 744 21.91 1.53 10.63
N MET A 745 20.96 1.66 9.70
CA MET A 745 19.75 0.85 9.70
C MET A 745 20.02 -0.63 9.37
N SER A 746 21.20 -0.96 8.84
CA SER A 746 21.68 -2.33 8.67
C SER A 746 21.96 -2.96 10.04
N LYS A 747 22.76 -2.27 10.87
CA LYS A 747 23.03 -2.70 12.26
C LYS A 747 21.74 -2.75 13.09
N PHE A 748 20.86 -1.76 12.92
CA PHE A 748 19.54 -1.75 13.57
C PHE A 748 18.72 -3.01 13.25
N LEU A 749 18.82 -3.58 12.05
CA LEU A 749 18.12 -4.82 11.69
C LEU A 749 18.86 -6.09 12.17
N GLU A 750 20.19 -6.04 12.27
CA GLU A 750 21.04 -7.14 12.74
C GLU A 750 20.97 -7.37 14.26
N ASP A 751 20.72 -6.34 15.08
CA ASP A 751 20.67 -6.39 16.56
C ASP A 751 19.45 -7.18 17.12
N THR A 752 19.33 -8.47 16.79
CA THR A 752 18.19 -9.34 17.19
C THR A 752 18.58 -10.63 17.90
N ASP A 753 19.87 -10.99 17.96
CA ASP A 753 20.33 -12.34 18.29
C ASP A 753 21.26 -12.47 19.51
N HIS A 754 21.37 -11.44 20.35
CA HIS A 754 22.29 -11.42 21.51
C HIS A 754 21.61 -11.16 22.87
N GLN A 755 20.48 -11.81 23.15
CA GLN A 755 19.92 -11.83 24.53
C GLN A 755 19.01 -13.01 24.92
N TYR A 756 18.95 -14.11 24.15
CA TYR A 756 18.12 -15.28 24.47
C TYR A 756 18.84 -16.60 24.15
N ASP A 757 19.72 -17.01 25.06
CA ASP A 757 20.35 -18.34 25.19
C ASP A 757 20.53 -18.62 26.70
#